data_AF-A0A5C5WHB7-F1
#
_entry.id   AF-A0A5C5WHB7-F1
#
_cell.length_a   1.000
_cell.length_b   1.000
_cell.length_c   1.000
_cell.angle_alpha   90.00
_cell.angle_beta   90.00
_cell.angle_gamma   90.00
#
_symmetry.space_group_name_H-M   'P 1'
#
loop_
_entity.id
_entity.type
_entity.pdbx_description
1 polymer ?
#
loop_
_entity_poly.entity_id
_entity_poly.type
_entity_poly.pdbx_seq_one_letter_code
_entity_poly.pdbx_strand_id
1 'polypeptide(L)'
;MSIFGTAKRGSKTYIDWSSLLSLLEDDDQRAAVERVYPNEGRESFLSALRRFDARDSTTTLAAEVLSAGRQFHTAEQLVDWPTVAVAGMLNSGKTSLVATFLSEQGRARTLRGSSNREGTHRFVLWLPSQWESDAELWGLLMQRIGDSIGETPEMLSLDPAVAHQQYNNHDGNAELLSVPLVATDDRLNQIGLGLLDCPDIVSDEAFGLGSPQDRRAVLSRAATLCSAFLVVTSAESSRDAALGDLLRIASDLMPGIPRMLAVNKIRPRQTPDQVFETFDPLARTHGIETIYAAYDFEIPSSRPFIPAPDDVVARALDPESDSLPVFFSLRAATEENPPAAIESSRMLQAMPARLDRGVLFETFRYSLEENLYRVVWEDAYRELEKDAARSEKQTFEGQRCLLNAALDFFAHRGLGSEITELRLHQSERIIRQLTESFAITAPWYARWGVRLNAKMRNFFGGAGNLLRSLTPTAIAERTAGDIKDKFKRGEYGGLLTPQKLTLAIDRHGGATKLPHWPDLSSPSVTAESKEMWNDAAEAAILRFERDDFTSLDPRRLDEAVRQMWEEVPRGKKLLVGLTPLGALLAAFGGVLTLPVDFGSTLIASASMSELFIAGGLTTFATMWAGKQNTRNVEQQAARQQVADFQAVLCDTFGVARVEVPETIKVGGVSVKLPIPKIAARASNHATLPLHRMRDDFRKSLRDHFPNQKR
;
A
#
# COMPACT_ATOMS: atom_id res chain seq x y z
N MET A 1 6.78 64.12 -4.08
CA MET A 1 6.01 63.10 -3.33
C MET A 1 5.74 61.95 -4.30
N SER A 2 6.60 60.94 -4.26
CA SER A 2 6.49 59.71 -5.06
C SER A 2 6.09 58.60 -4.08
N ILE A 3 4.92 57.99 -4.31
CA ILE A 3 4.45 56.82 -3.57
C ILE A 3 4.41 55.68 -4.58
N PHE A 4 5.57 55.06 -4.81
CA PHE A 4 5.66 53.72 -5.38
C PHE A 4 6.16 52.80 -4.26
N GLY A 5 5.21 52.10 -3.64
CA GLY A 5 5.52 50.94 -2.81
C GLY A 5 5.87 49.78 -3.73
N THR A 6 7.17 49.51 -3.87
CA THR A 6 7.67 48.21 -4.34
C THR A 6 7.26 47.17 -3.30
N ALA A 7 6.10 46.56 -3.47
CA ALA A 7 5.75 45.33 -2.76
C ALA A 7 6.82 44.29 -3.14
N LYS A 8 7.70 43.96 -2.19
CA LYS A 8 8.55 42.77 -2.29
C LYS A 8 7.63 41.58 -2.58
N ARG A 9 7.67 41.04 -3.80
CA ARG A 9 7.22 39.67 -4.08
C ARG A 9 8.03 38.76 -3.17
N GLY A 10 7.45 38.33 -2.06
CA GLY A 10 8.05 37.27 -1.24
C GLY A 10 8.25 36.07 -2.14
N SER A 11 9.45 35.49 -2.16
CA SER A 11 9.72 34.24 -2.86
C SER A 11 8.80 33.18 -2.27
N LYS A 12 7.69 32.86 -2.96
CA LYS A 12 6.88 31.69 -2.64
C LYS A 12 7.79 30.48 -2.84
N THR A 13 7.97 29.68 -1.78
CA THR A 13 8.76 28.45 -1.85
C THR A 13 7.95 27.42 -2.65
N TYR A 14 8.48 27.01 -3.78
CA TYR A 14 7.84 26.03 -4.66
C TYR A 14 8.35 24.62 -4.36
N ILE A 15 7.57 23.60 -4.71
CA ILE A 15 8.03 22.21 -4.67
C ILE A 15 9.15 22.07 -5.69
N ASP A 16 10.31 21.56 -5.25
CA ASP A 16 11.38 21.13 -6.15
C ASP A 16 11.22 19.63 -6.42
N TRP A 17 10.75 19.30 -7.63
CA TRP A 17 10.57 17.90 -8.05
C TRP A 17 11.88 17.11 -8.01
N SER A 18 13.02 17.72 -8.36
CA SER A 18 14.30 17.01 -8.38
C SER A 18 14.74 16.59 -6.97
N SER A 19 14.61 17.49 -6.00
CA SER A 19 14.83 17.20 -4.58
C SER A 19 13.83 16.17 -4.06
N LEU A 20 12.53 16.32 -4.39
CA LEU A 20 11.50 15.38 -3.98
C LEU A 20 11.75 13.98 -4.56
N LEU A 21 12.01 13.86 -5.86
CA LEU A 21 12.31 12.59 -6.52
C LEU A 21 13.53 11.91 -5.87
N SER A 22 14.58 12.67 -5.57
CA SER A 22 15.75 12.14 -4.86
C SER A 22 15.41 11.55 -3.49
N LEU A 23 14.41 12.12 -2.80
CA LEU A 23 13.91 11.60 -1.53
C LEU A 23 13.05 10.34 -1.75
N LEU A 24 12.22 10.31 -2.80
CA LEU A 24 11.35 9.18 -3.11
C LEU A 24 12.13 7.94 -3.60
N GLU A 25 13.31 8.14 -4.20
CA GLU A 25 14.21 7.09 -4.70
C GLU A 25 15.26 6.62 -3.69
N ASP A 26 15.52 7.40 -2.63
CA ASP A 26 16.53 7.07 -1.61
C ASP A 26 16.16 5.77 -0.89
N ASP A 27 16.98 4.73 -1.02
CA ASP A 27 16.82 3.44 -0.36
C ASP A 27 17.75 3.25 0.85
N ASP A 28 18.52 4.28 1.22
CA ASP A 28 19.48 4.25 2.32
C ASP A 28 19.08 5.20 3.45
N GLN A 29 19.68 6.38 3.56
CA GLN A 29 19.53 7.22 4.76
C GLN A 29 18.11 7.74 4.92
N ARG A 30 17.48 8.11 3.81
CA ARG A 30 16.14 8.71 3.79
C ARG A 30 15.08 7.74 3.27
N ALA A 31 15.36 6.44 3.27
CA ALA A 31 14.37 5.42 2.91
C ALA A 31 13.04 5.58 3.64
N ALA A 32 11.95 5.32 2.91
CA ALA A 32 10.58 5.43 3.43
C ALA A 32 10.21 4.28 4.35
N VAL A 33 10.63 3.08 3.99
CA VAL A 33 10.25 1.84 4.66
C VAL A 33 11.49 1.17 5.25
N GLU A 34 11.36 0.74 6.50
CA GLU A 34 12.31 -0.13 7.18
C GLU A 34 11.78 -1.56 7.15
N ARG A 35 12.52 -2.46 6.52
CA ARG A 35 12.26 -3.90 6.56
C ARG A 35 12.91 -4.44 7.83
N VAL A 36 12.10 -4.99 8.73
CA VAL A 36 12.54 -5.53 10.01
C VAL A 36 12.74 -7.04 9.92
N TYR A 37 11.91 -7.73 9.13
CA TYR A 37 11.96 -9.19 8.98
C TYR A 37 11.50 -9.61 7.57
N PRO A 38 12.11 -10.63 6.93
CA PRO A 38 13.10 -11.57 7.45
C PRO A 38 14.54 -11.06 7.49
N ASN A 39 14.88 -10.12 6.62
CA ASN A 39 16.19 -9.47 6.57
C ASN A 39 16.01 -8.00 6.89
N GLU A 40 16.83 -7.51 7.81
CA GLU A 40 16.91 -6.09 8.09
C GLU A 40 17.38 -5.35 6.83
N GLY A 41 16.69 -4.28 6.49
CA GLY A 41 17.03 -3.50 5.31
C GLY A 41 16.15 -2.27 5.18
N ARG A 42 16.45 -1.49 4.16
CA ARG A 42 15.70 -0.28 3.83
C ARG A 42 15.17 -0.38 2.42
N GLU A 43 14.13 0.39 2.16
CA GLU A 43 13.44 0.42 0.88
C GLU A 43 12.94 1.85 0.61
N SER A 44 13.27 2.35 -0.58
CA SER A 44 12.79 3.64 -1.09
C SER A 44 11.26 3.67 -1.20
N PHE A 45 10.68 4.87 -1.22
CA PHE A 45 9.24 5.05 -1.40
C PHE A 45 8.74 4.41 -2.71
N LEU A 46 9.43 4.67 -3.83
CA LEU A 46 9.01 4.13 -5.14
C LEU A 46 9.16 2.61 -5.23
N SER A 47 10.22 2.04 -4.65
CA SER A 47 10.37 0.57 -4.62
C SER A 47 9.27 -0.09 -3.79
N ALA A 48 8.92 0.52 -2.65
CA ALA A 48 7.82 0.04 -1.82
C ALA A 48 6.49 0.08 -2.57
N LEU A 49 6.21 1.13 -3.35
CA LEU A 49 5.01 1.21 -4.19
C LEU A 49 4.97 0.16 -5.30
N ARG A 50 6.09 -0.08 -6.00
CA ARG A 50 6.18 -1.11 -7.06
C ARG A 50 5.84 -2.51 -6.54
N ARG A 51 6.11 -2.78 -5.25
CA ARG A 51 5.71 -4.04 -4.60
C ARG A 51 4.19 -4.18 -4.50
N PHE A 52 3.41 -3.09 -4.41
CA PHE A 52 1.94 -3.12 -4.49
C PHE A 52 1.47 -3.33 -5.92
N ASP A 53 2.02 -2.57 -6.86
CA ASP A 53 1.65 -2.67 -8.28
C ASP A 53 1.89 -4.11 -8.80
N ALA A 54 2.91 -4.80 -8.30
CA ALA A 54 3.16 -6.21 -8.62
C ALA A 54 2.15 -7.21 -8.00
N ARG A 55 1.48 -6.84 -6.90
CA ARG A 55 0.47 -7.67 -6.22
C ARG A 55 -0.93 -7.47 -6.77
N ASP A 56 -1.23 -6.26 -7.26
CA ASP A 56 -2.52 -5.89 -7.80
C ASP A 56 -2.33 -5.20 -9.16
N SER A 57 -2.66 -5.91 -10.23
CA SER A 57 -2.52 -5.42 -11.60
C SER A 57 -3.42 -4.21 -11.92
N THR A 58 -4.34 -3.83 -11.03
CA THR A 58 -5.22 -2.68 -11.23
C THR A 58 -4.70 -1.38 -10.59
N THR A 59 -3.69 -1.48 -9.71
CA THR A 59 -3.12 -0.32 -9.00
C THR A 59 -1.75 0.00 -9.59
N THR A 60 -1.53 1.23 -10.06
CA THR A 60 -0.26 1.68 -10.68
C THR A 60 0.30 2.93 -10.02
N LEU A 61 0.33 2.94 -8.68
CA LEU A 61 0.64 4.14 -7.88
C LEU A 61 2.07 4.65 -8.12
N ALA A 62 3.04 3.77 -8.35
CA ALA A 62 4.41 4.20 -8.61
C ALA A 62 4.51 4.96 -9.95
N ALA A 63 3.78 4.49 -10.97
CA ALA A 63 3.73 5.13 -12.28
C ALA A 63 2.98 6.47 -12.21
N GLU A 64 1.89 6.54 -11.43
CA GLU A 64 1.13 7.76 -11.21
C GLU A 64 1.95 8.85 -10.50
N VAL A 65 2.71 8.51 -9.45
CA VAL A 65 3.61 9.45 -8.75
C VAL A 65 4.65 10.01 -9.72
N LEU A 66 5.30 9.15 -10.50
CA LEU A 66 6.31 9.58 -11.48
C LEU A 66 5.70 10.43 -12.60
N SER A 67 4.51 10.06 -13.08
CA SER A 67 3.79 10.82 -14.10
C SER A 67 3.41 12.21 -13.60
N ALA A 68 2.83 12.31 -12.40
CA ALA A 68 2.47 13.58 -11.77
C ALA A 68 3.70 14.49 -11.55
N GLY A 69 4.82 13.91 -11.10
CA GLY A 69 6.07 14.63 -10.92
C GLY A 69 6.68 15.14 -12.22
N ARG A 70 6.70 14.30 -13.28
CA ARG A 70 7.12 14.72 -14.62
C ARG A 70 6.24 15.84 -15.16
N GLN A 71 4.92 15.71 -15.06
CA GLN A 71 3.97 16.74 -15.48
C GLN A 71 4.24 18.08 -14.78
N PHE A 72 4.47 18.06 -13.47
CA PHE A 72 4.80 19.25 -12.69
C PHE A 72 6.14 19.87 -13.13
N HIS A 73 7.19 19.06 -13.26
CA HIS A 73 8.53 19.54 -13.64
C HIS A 73 8.57 20.13 -15.05
N THR A 74 7.96 19.45 -16.02
CA THR A 74 7.92 19.92 -17.41
C THR A 74 6.98 21.11 -17.59
N ALA A 75 5.96 21.26 -16.74
CA ALA A 75 5.08 22.43 -16.78
C ALA A 75 5.82 23.74 -16.47
N GLU A 76 6.79 23.72 -15.56
CA GLU A 76 7.64 24.90 -15.27
C GLU A 76 8.47 25.31 -16.49
N GLN A 77 8.89 24.36 -17.30
CA GLN A 77 9.65 24.62 -18.53
C GLN A 77 8.77 25.03 -19.71
N LEU A 78 7.44 25.00 -19.57
CA LEU A 78 6.49 25.30 -20.64
C LEU A 78 5.53 26.47 -20.32
N VAL A 79 5.92 27.33 -19.37
CA VAL A 79 5.16 28.53 -18.94
C VAL A 79 4.80 29.47 -20.09
N ASP A 80 5.76 29.70 -20.99
CA ASP A 80 5.66 30.73 -22.03
C ASP A 80 4.93 30.25 -23.30
N TRP A 81 4.46 28.99 -23.31
CA TRP A 81 3.91 28.31 -24.48
C TRP A 81 2.47 27.80 -24.21
N PRO A 82 1.50 28.70 -23.99
CA PRO A 82 0.14 28.32 -23.62
C PRO A 82 -0.56 27.56 -24.74
N THR A 83 -1.34 26.54 -24.36
CA THR A 83 -2.20 25.77 -25.27
C THR A 83 -3.66 25.91 -24.86
N VAL A 84 -4.55 26.18 -25.81
CA VAL A 84 -6.01 26.23 -25.58
C VAL A 84 -6.66 24.99 -26.20
N ALA A 85 -7.43 24.25 -25.41
CA ALA A 85 -8.25 23.17 -25.92
C ALA A 85 -9.57 23.68 -26.47
N VAL A 86 -9.92 23.21 -27.66
CA VAL A 86 -11.18 23.49 -28.36
C VAL A 86 -12.00 22.20 -28.35
N ALA A 87 -13.02 22.17 -27.50
CA ALA A 87 -13.91 21.02 -27.34
C ALA A 87 -15.36 21.41 -27.61
N GLY A 88 -16.24 20.44 -27.80
CA GLY A 88 -17.62 20.72 -28.18
C GLY A 88 -18.30 19.55 -28.87
N MET A 89 -19.60 19.68 -29.08
CA MET A 89 -20.46 18.61 -29.60
C MET A 89 -20.23 18.35 -31.10
N LEU A 90 -20.81 17.27 -31.63
CA LEU A 90 -20.82 16.99 -33.06
C LEU A 90 -21.39 18.19 -33.84
N ASN A 91 -20.74 18.54 -34.95
CA ASN A 91 -21.20 19.59 -35.87
C ASN A 91 -21.42 20.99 -35.25
N SER A 92 -20.83 21.28 -34.08
CA SER A 92 -20.86 22.62 -33.47
C SER A 92 -19.92 23.62 -34.15
N GLY A 93 -19.02 23.14 -35.02
CA GLY A 93 -18.06 23.96 -35.76
C GLY A 93 -16.72 24.17 -35.05
N LYS A 94 -16.26 23.19 -34.26
CA LYS A 94 -14.94 23.17 -33.59
C LYS A 94 -13.79 23.41 -34.58
N THR A 95 -13.67 22.56 -35.59
CA THR A 95 -12.61 22.65 -36.60
C THR A 95 -12.68 23.95 -37.39
N SER A 96 -13.90 24.44 -37.67
CA SER A 96 -14.11 25.75 -38.30
C SER A 96 -13.65 26.90 -37.42
N LEU A 97 -13.80 26.79 -36.09
CA LEU A 97 -13.24 27.76 -35.14
C LEU A 97 -11.71 27.68 -35.14
N VAL A 98 -11.12 26.49 -35.06
CA VAL A 98 -9.64 26.31 -35.10
C VAL A 98 -9.07 26.92 -36.39
N ALA A 99 -9.70 26.65 -37.54
CA ALA A 99 -9.33 27.21 -38.85
C ALA A 99 -9.28 28.75 -38.89
N THR A 100 -10.03 29.45 -38.02
CA THR A 100 -9.98 30.92 -37.94
C THR A 100 -8.62 31.47 -37.50
N PHE A 101 -7.83 30.66 -36.79
CA PHE A 101 -6.49 30.99 -36.32
C PHE A 101 -5.38 30.52 -37.26
N LEU A 102 -5.67 29.63 -38.21
CA LEU A 102 -4.67 29.03 -39.10
C LEU A 102 -4.46 29.83 -40.39
N SER A 103 -3.29 29.64 -41.01
CA SER A 103 -2.97 30.09 -42.36
C SER A 103 -3.80 29.33 -43.41
N GLU A 104 -3.76 29.76 -44.67
CA GLU A 104 -4.43 29.05 -45.78
C GLU A 104 -3.93 27.60 -45.92
N GLN A 105 -2.63 27.37 -45.71
CA GLN A 105 -2.03 26.03 -45.75
C GLN A 105 -2.51 25.16 -44.59
N GLY A 106 -2.59 25.72 -43.37
CA GLY A 106 -3.14 25.02 -42.21
C GLY A 106 -4.62 24.68 -42.41
N ARG A 107 -5.43 25.62 -42.91
CA ARG A 107 -6.85 25.41 -43.22
C ARG A 107 -7.08 24.30 -44.24
N ALA A 108 -6.23 24.22 -45.27
CA ALA A 108 -6.32 23.18 -46.28
C ALA A 108 -6.10 21.76 -45.70
N ARG A 109 -5.38 21.64 -44.58
CA ARG A 109 -5.10 20.37 -43.89
C ARG A 109 -6.15 20.04 -42.81
N THR A 110 -7.02 20.98 -42.46
CA THR A 110 -8.12 20.74 -41.51
C THR A 110 -9.35 20.16 -42.20
N LEU A 111 -9.89 19.07 -41.65
CA LEU A 111 -11.08 18.42 -42.19
C LEU A 111 -12.35 19.16 -41.76
N ARG A 112 -13.03 19.81 -42.72
CA ARG A 112 -14.27 20.57 -42.50
C ARG A 112 -15.38 19.98 -43.39
N GLY A 113 -16.45 19.46 -42.79
CA GLY A 113 -17.55 18.83 -43.53
C GLY A 113 -18.86 18.79 -42.75
N SER A 114 -19.98 18.62 -43.46
CA SER A 114 -21.34 18.56 -42.90
C SER A 114 -21.83 17.11 -42.70
N SER A 115 -21.08 16.13 -43.19
CA SER A 115 -21.41 14.70 -43.08
C SER A 115 -20.56 13.98 -42.04
N ASN A 116 -21.13 12.98 -41.36
CA ASN A 116 -20.43 12.20 -40.33
C ASN A 116 -19.22 11.37 -40.85
N ARG A 117 -19.00 11.32 -42.17
CA ARG A 117 -17.81 10.70 -42.80
C ARG A 117 -16.61 11.67 -42.87
N GLU A 118 -16.80 12.92 -42.45
CA GLU A 118 -15.84 14.03 -42.54
C GLU A 118 -15.53 14.63 -41.14
N GLY A 119 -15.64 13.83 -40.07
CA GLY A 119 -15.42 14.27 -38.69
C GLY A 119 -13.98 14.12 -38.20
N THR A 120 -13.55 15.01 -37.29
CA THR A 120 -12.31 14.86 -36.50
C THR A 120 -12.47 13.72 -35.49
N HIS A 121 -11.69 12.65 -35.65
CA HIS A 121 -11.72 11.47 -34.76
C HIS A 121 -10.48 11.34 -33.88
N ARG A 122 -9.38 12.03 -34.23
CA ARG A 122 -8.14 12.08 -33.44
C ARG A 122 -7.91 13.48 -32.89
N PHE A 123 -7.16 13.58 -31.80
CA PHE A 123 -6.71 14.86 -31.25
C PHE A 123 -5.63 15.45 -32.14
N VAL A 124 -5.75 16.74 -32.48
CA VAL A 124 -4.74 17.45 -33.28
C VAL A 124 -4.26 18.70 -32.54
N LEU A 125 -2.96 18.75 -32.28
CA LEU A 125 -2.31 19.88 -31.65
C LEU A 125 -1.64 20.75 -32.72
N TRP A 126 -2.18 21.93 -32.95
CA TRP A 126 -1.63 22.96 -33.82
C TRP A 126 -0.71 23.87 -33.03
N LEU A 127 0.56 23.95 -33.43
CA LEU A 127 1.61 24.69 -32.75
C LEU A 127 2.19 25.79 -33.67
N PRO A 128 2.69 26.89 -33.11
CA PRO A 128 3.50 27.85 -33.87
C PRO A 128 4.72 27.17 -34.53
N SER A 129 4.95 27.39 -35.84
CA SER A 129 6.11 26.86 -36.56
C SER A 129 7.46 27.25 -35.93
N GLN A 130 7.53 28.41 -35.28
CA GLN A 130 8.74 28.84 -34.58
C GLN A 130 9.11 27.91 -33.41
N TRP A 131 8.16 27.18 -32.81
CA TRP A 131 8.44 26.24 -31.73
C TRP A 131 9.15 24.98 -32.23
N GLU A 132 8.91 24.58 -33.48
CA GLU A 132 9.60 23.45 -34.12
C GLU A 132 11.07 23.79 -34.44
N SER A 133 11.38 25.09 -34.65
CA SER A 133 12.75 25.54 -34.92
C SER A 133 13.67 25.48 -33.71
N ASP A 134 13.11 25.39 -32.49
CA ASP A 134 13.86 25.20 -31.25
C ASP A 134 13.83 23.71 -30.86
N ALA A 135 14.94 23.02 -31.10
CA ALA A 135 15.03 21.56 -30.90
C ALA A 135 14.84 21.13 -29.44
N GLU A 136 15.24 21.96 -28.47
CA GLU A 136 15.12 21.66 -27.04
C GLU A 136 13.66 21.78 -26.60
N LEU A 137 13.03 22.90 -26.94
CA LEU A 137 11.60 23.13 -26.71
C LEU A 137 10.74 22.07 -27.41
N TRP A 138 11.03 21.76 -28.67
CA TRP A 138 10.28 20.80 -29.45
C TRP A 138 10.36 19.40 -28.83
N GLY A 139 11.55 18.98 -28.40
CA GLY A 139 11.74 17.72 -27.68
C GLY A 139 10.91 17.65 -26.40
N LEU A 140 10.92 18.72 -25.58
CA LEU A 140 10.14 18.82 -24.35
C LEU A 140 8.62 18.78 -24.62
N LEU A 141 8.15 19.50 -25.64
CA LEU A 141 6.74 19.50 -26.04
C LEU A 141 6.29 18.11 -26.49
N MET A 142 7.04 17.47 -27.39
CA MET A 142 6.69 16.13 -27.90
C MET A 142 6.68 15.09 -26.78
N GLN A 143 7.68 15.14 -25.88
CA GLN A 143 7.72 14.28 -24.71
C GLN A 143 6.53 14.52 -23.79
N ARG A 144 6.18 15.78 -23.48
CA ARG A 144 5.04 16.09 -22.60
C ARG A 144 3.71 15.65 -23.21
N ILE A 145 3.52 15.87 -24.52
CA ILE A 145 2.32 15.41 -25.21
C ILE A 145 2.20 13.89 -25.09
N GLY A 146 3.31 13.17 -25.30
CA GLY A 146 3.35 11.73 -25.15
C GLY A 146 3.08 11.24 -23.73
N ASP A 147 3.74 11.84 -22.73
CA ASP A 147 3.56 11.52 -21.32
C ASP A 147 2.13 11.81 -20.83
N SER A 148 1.53 12.91 -21.29
CA SER A 148 0.16 13.27 -20.94
C SER A 148 -0.84 12.31 -21.56
N ILE A 149 -0.73 12.01 -22.87
CA ILE A 149 -1.76 11.26 -23.60
C ILE A 149 -1.55 9.73 -23.54
N GLY A 150 -0.31 9.28 -23.33
CA GLY A 150 0.10 7.88 -23.17
C GLY A 150 0.79 7.26 -24.39
N GLU A 151 0.82 7.96 -25.52
CA GLU A 151 1.37 7.47 -26.80
C GLU A 151 2.25 8.52 -27.47
N THR A 152 3.24 8.09 -28.25
CA THR A 152 4.17 9.03 -28.92
C THR A 152 3.43 9.84 -30.00
N PRO A 153 3.55 11.18 -30.03
CA PRO A 153 2.86 12.00 -31.03
C PRO A 153 3.34 11.73 -32.45
N GLU A 154 2.40 11.80 -33.39
CA GLU A 154 2.63 11.65 -34.83
C GLU A 154 2.51 13.02 -35.53
N MET A 155 3.37 13.31 -36.50
CA MET A 155 3.24 14.53 -37.30
C MET A 155 2.10 14.41 -38.31
N LEU A 156 1.24 15.43 -38.34
CA LEU A 156 0.21 15.57 -39.36
C LEU A 156 0.89 15.85 -40.71
N SER A 157 0.47 15.14 -41.75
CA SER A 157 0.99 15.30 -43.12
C SER A 157 0.82 16.73 -43.62
N LEU A 158 1.77 17.17 -44.45
CA LEU A 158 1.67 18.43 -45.21
C LEU A 158 0.74 18.31 -46.42
N ASP A 159 0.49 17.08 -46.91
CA ASP A 159 -0.48 16.82 -47.97
C ASP A 159 -1.91 16.80 -47.37
N PRO A 160 -2.81 17.72 -47.81
CA PRO A 160 -4.20 17.77 -47.37
C PRO A 160 -4.95 16.42 -47.43
N ALA A 161 -4.76 15.64 -48.48
CA ALA A 161 -5.49 14.39 -48.65
C ALA A 161 -5.10 13.35 -47.59
N VAL A 162 -3.80 13.27 -47.29
CA VAL A 162 -3.26 12.39 -46.25
C VAL A 162 -3.59 12.92 -44.85
N ALA A 163 -3.50 14.24 -44.64
CA ALA A 163 -3.88 14.88 -43.39
C ALA A 163 -5.33 14.60 -43.03
N HIS A 164 -6.25 14.66 -44.00
CA HIS A 164 -7.66 14.33 -43.81
C HIS A 164 -7.88 12.85 -43.42
N GLN A 165 -7.11 11.92 -44.00
CA GLN A 165 -7.14 10.51 -43.62
C GLN A 165 -6.61 10.28 -42.19
N GLN A 166 -5.56 11.00 -41.79
CA GLN A 166 -5.09 10.99 -40.40
C GLN A 166 -6.17 11.55 -39.46
N TYR A 167 -6.79 12.68 -39.81
CA TYR A 167 -7.86 13.33 -39.03
C TYR A 167 -9.08 12.43 -38.78
N ASN A 168 -9.52 11.70 -39.80
CA ASN A 168 -10.75 10.89 -39.74
C ASN A 168 -10.53 9.43 -39.31
N ASN A 169 -9.28 8.97 -39.17
CA ASN A 169 -8.95 7.58 -38.86
C ASN A 169 -9.75 6.59 -39.76
N HIS A 170 -9.67 6.78 -41.08
CA HIS A 170 -10.55 6.13 -42.07
C HIS A 170 -10.65 4.60 -41.93
N ASP A 171 -9.55 3.96 -41.54
CA ASP A 171 -9.45 2.50 -41.40
C ASP A 171 -10.11 1.96 -40.11
N GLY A 172 -10.59 2.84 -39.22
CA GLY A 172 -11.29 2.46 -38.00
C GLY A 172 -10.40 1.83 -36.93
N ASN A 173 -9.08 2.07 -36.98
CA ASN A 173 -8.16 1.48 -36.01
C ASN A 173 -8.33 2.16 -34.63
N ALA A 174 -8.86 1.44 -33.66
CA ALA A 174 -9.10 1.94 -32.30
C ALA A 174 -7.81 2.40 -31.59
N GLU A 175 -6.66 1.80 -31.91
CA GLU A 175 -5.37 2.16 -31.29
C GLU A 175 -4.93 3.58 -31.68
N LEU A 176 -5.23 4.00 -32.92
CA LEU A 176 -4.87 5.33 -33.43
C LEU A 176 -5.66 6.47 -32.78
N LEU A 177 -6.80 6.19 -32.13
CA LEU A 177 -7.58 7.20 -31.42
C LEU A 177 -6.84 7.78 -30.21
N SER A 178 -5.91 7.00 -29.64
CA SER A 178 -5.09 7.42 -28.50
C SER A 178 -3.77 8.06 -28.93
N VAL A 179 -3.43 8.05 -30.23
CA VAL A 179 -2.20 8.64 -30.76
C VAL A 179 -2.46 10.09 -31.20
N PRO A 180 -1.88 11.10 -30.52
CA PRO A 180 -2.11 12.50 -30.84
C PRO A 180 -1.38 12.90 -32.13
N LEU A 181 -2.01 13.77 -32.92
CA LEU A 181 -1.41 14.38 -34.10
C LEU A 181 -0.85 15.77 -33.76
N VAL A 182 0.29 16.12 -34.34
CA VAL A 182 0.93 17.42 -34.17
C VAL A 182 1.13 18.10 -35.52
N ALA A 183 0.78 19.37 -35.61
CA ALA A 183 0.93 20.18 -36.81
C ALA A 183 1.50 21.56 -36.47
N THR A 184 2.27 22.15 -37.39
CA THR A 184 2.77 23.52 -37.26
C THR A 184 2.11 24.47 -38.26
N ASP A 185 1.92 25.73 -37.86
CA ASP A 185 1.37 26.80 -38.71
C ASP A 185 1.99 28.18 -38.40
N ASP A 186 2.31 28.93 -39.46
CA ASP A 186 3.02 30.20 -39.35
C ASP A 186 2.16 31.33 -38.77
N ARG A 187 0.83 31.28 -38.95
CA ARG A 187 -0.07 32.30 -38.41
C ARG A 187 -0.13 32.23 -36.88
N LEU A 188 0.08 31.04 -36.32
CA LEU A 188 0.16 30.85 -34.87
C LEU A 188 1.42 31.50 -34.27
N ASN A 189 2.47 31.78 -35.04
CA ASN A 189 3.66 32.50 -34.54
C ASN A 189 3.31 33.89 -34.01
N GLN A 190 2.44 34.61 -34.73
CA GLN A 190 1.99 35.96 -34.35
C GLN A 190 1.08 35.94 -33.13
N ILE A 191 0.38 34.83 -32.94
CA ILE A 191 -0.56 34.62 -31.85
C ILE A 191 0.16 34.16 -30.57
N GLY A 192 1.20 33.33 -30.72
CA GLY A 192 1.99 32.77 -29.62
C GLY A 192 1.22 31.79 -28.75
N LEU A 193 0.34 30.97 -29.36
CA LEU A 193 -0.55 30.03 -28.69
C LEU A 193 -0.64 28.72 -29.48
N GLY A 194 -0.64 27.58 -28.78
CA GLY A 194 -1.03 26.28 -29.35
C GLY A 194 -2.54 26.05 -29.27
N LEU A 195 -3.11 25.33 -30.24
CA LEU A 195 -4.53 24.96 -30.27
C LEU A 195 -4.67 23.44 -30.30
N LEU A 196 -5.35 22.89 -29.30
CA LEU A 196 -5.72 21.47 -29.29
C LEU A 196 -7.14 21.32 -29.84
N ASP A 197 -7.27 20.79 -31.05
CA ASP A 197 -8.55 20.43 -31.68
C ASP A 197 -8.98 19.05 -31.17
N CYS A 198 -10.04 19.03 -30.35
CA CYS A 198 -10.53 17.81 -29.73
C CYS A 198 -11.62 17.14 -30.60
N PRO A 199 -11.62 15.80 -30.72
CA PRO A 199 -12.72 15.06 -31.33
C PRO A 199 -14.00 15.23 -30.52
N ASP A 200 -15.13 14.75 -31.04
CA ASP A 200 -16.38 14.77 -30.29
C ASP A 200 -16.35 13.80 -29.08
N ILE A 201 -16.72 14.30 -27.91
CA ILE A 201 -16.53 13.65 -26.60
C ILE A 201 -17.83 12.97 -26.11
N VAL A 202 -19.00 13.34 -26.65
CA VAL A 202 -20.31 12.93 -26.09
C VAL A 202 -21.12 11.99 -26.99
N SER A 203 -20.69 11.73 -28.24
CA SER A 203 -21.42 10.86 -29.16
C SER A 203 -21.33 9.37 -28.78
N ASP A 204 -22.48 8.68 -28.86
CA ASP A 204 -22.67 7.26 -28.47
C ASP A 204 -21.83 6.26 -29.29
N GLU A 205 -21.61 5.08 -28.68
CA GLU A 205 -20.84 3.91 -29.17
C GLU A 205 -21.30 3.33 -30.53
N ALA A 206 -22.40 3.82 -31.11
CA ALA A 206 -23.06 3.30 -32.30
C ALA A 206 -22.22 3.33 -33.60
N PHE A 207 -21.03 3.93 -33.56
CA PHE A 207 -20.18 4.15 -34.74
C PHE A 207 -18.90 3.30 -34.77
N GLY A 208 -18.64 2.44 -33.76
CA GLY A 208 -17.47 1.55 -33.75
C GLY A 208 -16.13 2.24 -33.45
N LEU A 209 -16.15 3.38 -32.75
CA LEU A 209 -15.04 4.33 -32.62
C LEU A 209 -14.57 4.53 -31.16
N GLY A 210 -14.53 3.45 -30.37
CA GLY A 210 -14.13 3.45 -28.95
C GLY A 210 -15.23 3.92 -27.99
N SER A 211 -15.10 3.62 -26.69
CA SER A 211 -16.11 4.00 -25.71
C SER A 211 -16.05 5.51 -25.40
N PRO A 212 -17.18 6.17 -25.09
CA PRO A 212 -17.18 7.55 -24.57
C PRO A 212 -16.32 7.72 -23.32
N GLN A 213 -16.10 6.64 -22.55
CA GLN A 213 -15.25 6.63 -21.37
C GLN A 213 -13.77 6.77 -21.77
N ASP A 214 -13.33 6.07 -22.82
CA ASP A 214 -11.95 6.17 -23.33
C ASP A 214 -11.64 7.57 -23.85
N ARG A 215 -12.58 8.18 -24.59
CA ARG A 215 -12.43 9.57 -25.07
C ARG A 215 -12.38 10.59 -23.94
N ARG A 216 -13.19 10.39 -22.90
CA ARG A 216 -13.12 11.20 -21.67
C ARG A 216 -11.80 11.01 -20.95
N ALA A 217 -11.26 9.79 -20.91
CA ALA A 217 -9.95 9.51 -20.33
C ALA A 217 -8.82 10.20 -21.10
N VAL A 218 -8.86 10.17 -22.45
CA VAL A 218 -7.90 10.90 -23.29
C VAL A 218 -8.05 12.41 -23.13
N LEU A 219 -9.27 12.96 -23.05
CA LEU A 219 -9.48 14.37 -22.80
C LEU A 219 -8.99 14.80 -21.42
N SER A 220 -9.22 13.99 -20.39
CA SER A 220 -8.68 14.19 -19.03
C SER A 220 -7.16 14.26 -19.03
N ARG A 221 -6.54 13.38 -19.80
CA ARG A 221 -5.09 13.36 -20.02
C ARG A 221 -4.61 14.61 -20.78
N ALA A 222 -5.25 14.97 -21.88
CA ALA A 222 -4.89 16.12 -22.70
C ALA A 222 -5.18 17.48 -22.02
N ALA A 223 -6.13 17.53 -21.10
CA ALA A 223 -6.43 18.67 -20.25
C ALA A 223 -5.19 19.15 -19.46
N THR A 224 -4.29 18.23 -19.06
CA THR A 224 -3.02 18.56 -18.39
C THR A 224 -2.01 19.33 -19.26
N LEU A 225 -2.29 19.48 -20.56
CA LEU A 225 -1.49 20.29 -21.49
C LEU A 225 -2.03 21.72 -21.64
N CYS A 226 -3.28 21.95 -21.25
CA CYS A 226 -4.02 23.14 -21.64
C CYS A 226 -4.03 24.20 -20.54
N SER A 227 -3.80 25.45 -20.94
CA SER A 227 -3.84 26.63 -20.06
C SER A 227 -5.22 27.30 -20.03
N ALA A 228 -6.11 26.94 -20.96
CA ALA A 228 -7.49 27.41 -21.04
C ALA A 228 -8.34 26.44 -21.87
N PHE A 229 -9.66 26.51 -21.69
CA PHE A 229 -10.62 25.67 -22.40
C PHE A 229 -11.68 26.50 -23.11
N LEU A 230 -11.91 26.23 -24.39
CA LEU A 230 -12.92 26.87 -25.22
C LEU A 230 -13.95 25.83 -25.67
N VAL A 231 -15.17 25.93 -25.14
CA VAL A 231 -16.26 25.02 -25.46
C VAL A 231 -17.08 25.59 -26.61
N VAL A 232 -17.17 24.88 -27.73
CA VAL A 232 -17.92 25.26 -28.92
C VAL A 232 -19.25 24.55 -28.96
N THR A 233 -20.33 25.32 -28.96
CA THR A 233 -21.71 24.81 -29.02
C THR A 233 -22.51 25.52 -30.11
N SER A 234 -23.58 24.91 -30.58
CA SER A 234 -24.53 25.58 -31.47
C SER A 234 -25.60 26.32 -30.66
N ALA A 235 -26.15 27.42 -31.20
CA ALA A 235 -27.23 28.15 -30.54
C ALA A 235 -28.48 27.26 -30.28
N GLU A 236 -28.73 26.28 -31.14
CA GLU A 236 -29.85 25.34 -31.04
C GLU A 236 -29.67 24.32 -29.90
N SER A 237 -28.42 24.10 -29.46
CA SER A 237 -28.03 23.13 -28.44
C SER A 237 -28.16 23.63 -27.00
N SER A 238 -28.76 24.80 -26.77
CA SER A 238 -28.92 25.39 -25.44
C SER A 238 -29.67 24.51 -24.43
N ARG A 239 -30.51 23.59 -24.91
CA ARG A 239 -31.31 22.66 -24.08
C ARG A 239 -30.75 21.23 -24.08
N ASP A 240 -29.59 21.00 -24.69
CA ASP A 240 -28.99 19.69 -24.77
C ASP A 240 -28.29 19.33 -23.45
N ALA A 241 -28.63 18.18 -22.88
CA ALA A 241 -27.99 17.66 -21.67
C ALA A 241 -26.49 17.42 -21.89
N ALA A 242 -26.08 17.10 -23.13
CA ALA A 242 -24.68 16.87 -23.50
C ALA A 242 -23.79 18.10 -23.28
N LEU A 243 -24.31 19.32 -23.47
CA LEU A 243 -23.56 20.55 -23.22
C LEU A 243 -23.28 20.75 -21.73
N GLY A 244 -24.28 20.49 -20.89
CA GLY A 244 -24.12 20.55 -19.43
C GLY A 244 -23.09 19.53 -18.93
N ASP A 245 -23.12 18.31 -19.47
CA ASP A 245 -22.13 17.29 -19.15
C ASP A 245 -20.72 17.67 -19.61
N LEU A 246 -20.55 18.26 -20.80
CA LEU A 246 -19.24 18.77 -21.24
C LEU A 246 -18.68 19.85 -20.32
N LEU A 247 -19.53 20.81 -19.92
CA LEU A 247 -19.13 21.89 -19.03
C LEU A 247 -18.81 21.38 -17.62
N ARG A 248 -19.56 20.38 -17.14
CA ARG A 248 -19.26 19.66 -15.89
C ARG A 248 -17.93 18.92 -15.99
N ILE A 249 -17.71 18.14 -17.05
CA ILE A 249 -16.44 17.43 -17.29
C ILE A 249 -15.27 18.42 -17.32
N ALA A 250 -15.40 19.53 -18.05
CA ALA A 250 -14.37 20.57 -18.09
C ALA A 250 -14.12 21.20 -16.71
N SER A 251 -15.16 21.32 -15.88
CA SER A 251 -15.05 21.83 -14.50
C SER A 251 -14.39 20.84 -13.54
N ASP A 252 -14.74 19.56 -13.65
CA ASP A 252 -14.25 18.49 -12.78
C ASP A 252 -12.78 18.18 -13.08
N LEU A 253 -12.41 18.18 -14.36
CA LEU A 253 -11.05 17.83 -14.79
C LEU A 253 -10.02 18.93 -14.52
N MET A 254 -10.43 20.20 -14.44
CA MET A 254 -9.52 21.34 -14.44
C MET A 254 -10.01 22.49 -13.54
N PRO A 255 -10.04 22.30 -12.21
CA PRO A 255 -10.39 23.38 -11.30
C PRO A 255 -9.39 24.53 -11.41
N GLY A 256 -9.89 25.75 -11.61
CA GLY A 256 -9.08 26.97 -11.69
C GLY A 256 -8.57 27.36 -13.07
N ILE A 257 -8.83 26.58 -14.12
CA ILE A 257 -8.46 26.95 -15.49
C ILE A 257 -9.57 27.82 -16.13
N PRO A 258 -9.22 28.90 -16.87
CA PRO A 258 -10.20 29.72 -17.57
C PRO A 258 -11.01 28.92 -18.57
N ARG A 259 -12.32 29.14 -18.52
CA ARG A 259 -13.28 28.49 -19.40
C ARG A 259 -14.04 29.55 -20.18
N MET A 260 -14.15 29.32 -21.48
CA MET A 260 -14.84 30.20 -22.42
C MET A 260 -15.87 29.39 -23.19
N LEU A 261 -16.97 30.03 -23.58
CA LEU A 261 -18.02 29.42 -24.38
C LEU A 261 -18.07 30.12 -25.74
N ALA A 262 -18.04 29.37 -26.83
CA ALA A 262 -18.24 29.86 -28.19
C ALA A 262 -19.56 29.31 -28.74
N VAL A 263 -20.57 30.18 -28.82
CA VAL A 263 -21.89 29.88 -29.39
C VAL A 263 -21.86 30.19 -30.88
N ASN A 264 -21.92 29.14 -31.69
CA ASN A 264 -21.85 29.20 -33.14
C ASN A 264 -23.25 29.03 -33.77
N LYS A 265 -23.37 29.34 -35.06
CA LYS A 265 -24.58 29.15 -35.88
C LYS A 265 -25.81 29.91 -35.36
N ILE A 266 -25.61 31.13 -34.86
CA ILE A 266 -26.73 31.99 -34.43
C ILE A 266 -27.54 32.40 -35.66
N ARG A 267 -28.86 32.23 -35.59
CA ARG A 267 -29.77 32.58 -36.70
C ARG A 267 -30.07 34.08 -36.68
N PRO A 268 -30.36 34.72 -37.84
CA PRO A 268 -30.60 36.16 -37.92
C PRO A 268 -31.78 36.67 -37.06
N ARG A 269 -32.70 35.79 -36.67
CA ARG A 269 -33.86 36.12 -35.81
C ARG A 269 -33.50 36.20 -34.33
N GLN A 270 -32.34 35.70 -33.93
CA GLN A 270 -31.87 35.69 -32.55
C GLN A 270 -30.97 36.91 -32.32
N THR A 271 -31.32 37.72 -31.33
CA THR A 271 -30.51 38.88 -30.97
C THR A 271 -29.39 38.47 -29.99
N PRO A 272 -28.25 39.18 -29.94
CA PRO A 272 -27.12 38.82 -29.08
C PRO A 272 -27.49 38.72 -27.58
N ASP A 273 -28.40 39.57 -27.11
CA ASP A 273 -28.95 39.57 -25.75
C ASP A 273 -29.76 38.31 -25.45
N GLN A 274 -30.59 37.84 -26.38
CA GLN A 274 -31.33 36.58 -26.22
C GLN A 274 -30.39 35.38 -26.11
N VAL A 275 -29.30 35.39 -26.89
CA VAL A 275 -28.26 34.36 -26.80
C VAL A 275 -27.54 34.45 -25.45
N PHE A 276 -27.20 35.66 -24.99
CA PHE A 276 -26.58 35.87 -23.68
C PHE A 276 -27.49 35.37 -22.54
N GLU A 277 -28.75 35.77 -22.49
CA GLU A 277 -29.73 35.32 -21.47
C GLU A 277 -29.92 33.81 -21.47
N THR A 278 -29.86 33.18 -22.65
CA THR A 278 -30.02 31.73 -22.78
C THR A 278 -28.85 30.95 -22.16
N PHE A 279 -27.62 31.44 -22.34
CA PHE A 279 -26.40 30.73 -21.93
C PHE A 279 -25.78 31.25 -20.61
N ASP A 280 -26.16 32.44 -20.12
CA ASP A 280 -25.65 33.03 -18.86
C ASP A 280 -25.88 32.11 -17.63
N PRO A 281 -27.02 31.44 -17.45
CA PRO A 281 -27.20 30.50 -16.33
C PRO A 281 -26.21 29.34 -16.35
N LEU A 282 -25.95 28.78 -17.55
CA LEU A 282 -24.95 27.72 -17.74
C LEU A 282 -23.54 28.26 -17.51
N ALA A 283 -23.25 29.46 -18.01
CA ALA A 283 -21.97 30.12 -17.83
C ALA A 283 -21.63 30.35 -16.35
N ARG A 284 -22.58 30.86 -15.55
CA ARG A 284 -22.38 31.08 -14.11
C ARG A 284 -22.23 29.77 -13.34
N THR A 285 -23.03 28.76 -13.66
CA THR A 285 -22.99 27.46 -12.98
C THR A 285 -21.64 26.76 -13.16
N HIS A 286 -21.03 26.90 -14.34
CA HIS A 286 -19.78 26.23 -14.69
C HIS A 286 -18.56 27.17 -14.74
N GLY A 287 -18.66 28.38 -14.18
CA GLY A 287 -17.53 29.31 -14.08
C GLY A 287 -16.93 29.73 -15.43
N ILE A 288 -17.76 29.96 -16.44
CA ILE A 288 -17.34 30.47 -17.76
C ILE A 288 -17.14 31.98 -17.65
N GLU A 289 -15.94 32.46 -18.02
CA GLU A 289 -15.55 33.87 -17.90
C GLU A 289 -16.07 34.74 -19.04
N THR A 290 -16.19 34.18 -20.25
CA THR A 290 -16.62 34.93 -21.43
C THR A 290 -17.41 34.04 -22.38
N ILE A 291 -18.55 34.55 -22.84
CA ILE A 291 -19.36 33.95 -23.90
C ILE A 291 -19.05 34.69 -25.21
N TYR A 292 -18.62 33.97 -26.23
CA TYR A 292 -18.45 34.41 -27.60
C TYR A 292 -19.60 33.92 -28.46
N ALA A 293 -19.95 34.70 -29.47
CA ALA A 293 -21.05 34.44 -30.39
C ALA A 293 -20.58 34.58 -31.84
N ALA A 294 -21.05 33.70 -32.72
CA ALA A 294 -20.91 33.82 -34.16
C ALA A 294 -22.25 33.56 -34.86
N TYR A 295 -22.61 34.46 -35.77
CA TYR A 295 -23.76 34.28 -36.66
C TYR A 295 -23.44 33.23 -37.74
N ASP A 296 -24.49 32.54 -38.17
CA ASP A 296 -24.39 31.52 -39.21
C ASP A 296 -24.08 32.16 -40.57
N PHE A 297 -22.82 32.09 -41.00
CA PHE A 297 -22.35 32.68 -42.25
C PHE A 297 -22.85 31.94 -43.50
N GLU A 298 -23.34 30.69 -43.35
CA GLU A 298 -23.94 29.92 -44.46
C GLU A 298 -25.31 30.49 -44.84
N ILE A 299 -25.97 31.23 -43.94
CA ILE A 299 -27.25 31.89 -44.19
C ILE A 299 -27.02 33.31 -44.73
N PRO A 300 -27.46 33.64 -45.97
CA PRO A 300 -27.28 34.97 -46.54
C PRO A 300 -27.91 36.10 -45.71
N SER A 301 -29.02 35.85 -45.03
CA SER A 301 -29.70 36.84 -44.18
C SER A 301 -28.98 37.12 -42.85
N SER A 302 -27.95 36.35 -42.49
CA SER A 302 -27.13 36.61 -41.29
C SER A 302 -26.08 37.68 -41.52
N ARG A 303 -25.72 37.95 -42.79
CA ARG A 303 -24.62 38.85 -43.17
C ARG A 303 -24.65 40.24 -42.51
N PRO A 304 -25.80 40.94 -42.39
CA PRO A 304 -25.84 42.25 -41.75
C PRO A 304 -25.47 42.25 -40.26
N PHE A 305 -25.50 41.06 -39.64
CA PHE A 305 -25.23 40.87 -38.22
C PHE A 305 -23.82 40.34 -37.94
N ILE A 306 -23.08 39.94 -38.97
CA ILE A 306 -21.70 39.45 -38.83
C ILE A 306 -20.77 40.66 -38.68
N PRO A 307 -20.05 40.78 -37.54
CA PRO A 307 -19.09 41.86 -37.36
C PRO A 307 -17.90 41.68 -38.30
N ALA A 308 -17.66 42.63 -39.19
CA ALA A 308 -16.51 42.58 -40.10
C ALA A 308 -16.12 44.00 -40.54
N PRO A 309 -14.81 44.28 -40.72
CA PRO A 309 -14.39 45.44 -41.50
C PRO A 309 -14.80 45.24 -42.98
N ASP A 310 -15.08 46.34 -43.69
CA ASP A 310 -15.70 46.33 -45.03
C ASP A 310 -14.95 45.47 -46.08
N ASP A 311 -13.65 45.24 -45.88
CA ASP A 311 -12.77 44.41 -46.71
C ASP A 311 -12.94 42.89 -46.52
N VAL A 312 -13.36 42.43 -45.33
CA VAL A 312 -13.70 41.04 -45.04
C VAL A 312 -15.09 40.69 -45.58
N VAL A 313 -16.02 41.64 -45.51
CA VAL A 313 -17.35 41.53 -46.14
C VAL A 313 -17.22 41.43 -47.66
N ALA A 314 -16.27 42.15 -48.26
CA ALA A 314 -16.01 42.12 -49.70
C ALA A 314 -15.45 40.76 -50.18
N ARG A 315 -14.63 40.06 -49.37
CA ARG A 315 -14.14 38.71 -49.72
C ARG A 315 -15.23 37.64 -49.62
N ALA A 316 -16.15 37.78 -48.67
CA ALA A 316 -17.31 36.90 -48.53
C ALA A 316 -18.37 37.03 -49.67
N LEU A 317 -18.18 37.98 -50.60
CA LEU A 317 -18.98 38.11 -51.84
C LEU A 317 -18.52 37.14 -52.93
N ASP A 318 -17.32 36.57 -52.81
CA ASP A 318 -16.82 35.55 -53.74
C ASP A 318 -17.37 34.17 -53.31
N PRO A 319 -18.21 33.51 -54.13
CA PRO A 319 -18.70 32.16 -53.84
C PRO A 319 -17.58 31.10 -53.79
N GLU A 320 -16.37 31.41 -54.26
CA GLU A 320 -15.17 30.57 -54.10
C GLU A 320 -14.36 30.90 -52.83
N SER A 321 -14.76 31.89 -52.03
CA SER A 321 -14.06 32.24 -50.79
C SER A 321 -14.36 31.28 -49.65
N ASP A 322 -13.30 30.79 -49.01
CA ASP A 322 -13.35 29.98 -47.79
C ASP A 322 -13.84 30.82 -46.59
N SER A 323 -15.16 30.92 -46.44
CA SER A 323 -15.82 31.70 -45.40
C SER A 323 -15.71 31.01 -44.02
N LEU A 324 -15.40 31.79 -42.99
CA LEU A 324 -15.15 31.31 -41.63
C LEU A 324 -16.03 32.03 -40.61
N PRO A 325 -16.35 31.38 -39.46
CA PRO A 325 -17.14 32.02 -38.41
C PRO A 325 -16.38 33.18 -37.75
N VAL A 326 -17.08 34.30 -37.54
CA VAL A 326 -16.51 35.46 -36.83
C VAL A 326 -17.09 35.53 -35.42
N PHE A 327 -16.26 35.21 -34.43
CA PHE A 327 -16.65 35.19 -33.02
C PHE A 327 -16.35 36.51 -32.31
N PHE A 328 -17.34 37.03 -31.59
CA PHE A 328 -17.24 38.22 -30.76
C PHE A 328 -17.82 37.99 -29.36
N SER A 329 -17.27 38.65 -28.34
CA SER A 329 -17.74 38.48 -26.95
C SER A 329 -19.11 39.15 -26.75
N LEU A 330 -20.06 38.43 -26.17
CA LEU A 330 -21.38 38.95 -25.78
C LEU A 330 -21.32 39.77 -24.49
N ARG A 331 -22.20 40.77 -24.40
CA ARG A 331 -22.51 41.52 -23.18
C ARG A 331 -24.00 41.54 -22.91
N ALA A 332 -24.40 41.80 -21.66
CA ALA A 332 -25.79 41.73 -21.23
C ALA A 332 -26.72 42.75 -21.91
N ALA A 333 -26.24 43.98 -22.17
CA ALA A 333 -27.05 45.02 -22.81
C ALA A 333 -26.99 44.92 -24.34
N THR A 334 -28.16 44.97 -25.00
CA THR A 334 -28.27 44.92 -26.47
C THR A 334 -27.49 46.04 -27.16
N GLU A 335 -27.52 47.25 -26.59
CA GLU A 335 -26.80 48.43 -27.09
C GLU A 335 -25.28 48.26 -27.09
N GLU A 336 -24.77 47.32 -26.28
CA GLU A 336 -23.35 46.99 -26.23
C GLU A 336 -22.95 45.91 -27.23
N ASN A 337 -23.85 45.41 -28.08
CA ASN A 337 -23.53 44.42 -29.12
C ASN A 337 -23.89 44.88 -30.55
N PRO A 338 -23.54 46.11 -30.99
CA PRO A 338 -23.85 46.57 -32.34
C PRO A 338 -22.97 45.84 -33.39
N PRO A 339 -23.53 45.14 -34.39
CA PRO A 339 -22.75 44.34 -35.35
C PRO A 339 -21.62 45.12 -36.05
N ALA A 340 -21.87 46.38 -36.42
CA ALA A 340 -20.92 47.22 -37.16
C ALA A 340 -19.90 47.98 -36.26
N ALA A 341 -20.04 47.92 -34.93
CA ALA A 341 -19.21 48.70 -34.00
C ALA A 341 -18.59 47.84 -32.89
N ILE A 342 -18.43 46.53 -33.13
CA ILE A 342 -17.69 45.65 -32.22
C ILE A 342 -16.19 45.91 -32.35
N GLU A 343 -15.58 46.39 -31.26
CA GLU A 343 -14.14 46.62 -31.18
C GLU A 343 -13.33 45.33 -31.41
N SER A 344 -12.16 45.44 -32.05
CA SER A 344 -11.26 44.30 -32.30
C SER A 344 -10.81 43.60 -31.01
N SER A 345 -10.76 44.31 -29.87
CA SER A 345 -10.46 43.78 -28.53
C SER A 345 -11.47 42.73 -28.04
N ARG A 346 -12.69 42.75 -28.60
CA ARG A 346 -13.80 41.85 -28.26
C ARG A 346 -13.90 40.65 -29.19
N MET A 347 -13.11 40.60 -30.25
CA MET A 347 -13.05 39.46 -31.15
C MET A 347 -12.34 38.29 -30.47
N LEU A 348 -12.74 37.06 -30.78
CA LEU A 348 -12.07 35.86 -30.27
C LEU A 348 -10.58 35.81 -30.67
N GLN A 349 -10.22 36.41 -31.80
CA GLN A 349 -8.82 36.54 -32.24
C GLN A 349 -7.95 37.34 -31.25
N ALA A 350 -8.56 38.20 -30.41
CA ALA A 350 -7.88 38.93 -29.35
C ALA A 350 -7.79 38.18 -28.01
N MET A 351 -8.38 36.97 -27.92
CA MET A 351 -8.30 36.10 -26.73
C MET A 351 -6.86 35.92 -26.19
N PRO A 352 -5.83 35.70 -27.03
CA PRO A 352 -4.45 35.52 -26.55
C PRO A 352 -3.91 36.70 -25.74
N ALA A 353 -4.33 37.93 -26.06
CA ALA A 353 -3.96 39.14 -25.33
C ALA A 353 -4.74 39.33 -24.02
N ARG A 354 -5.87 38.64 -23.88
CA ARG A 354 -6.73 38.64 -22.68
C ARG A 354 -6.36 37.55 -21.67
N LEU A 355 -5.71 36.49 -22.14
CA LEU A 355 -5.14 35.43 -21.30
C LEU A 355 -3.89 36.01 -20.59
N ASP A 356 -4.02 36.43 -19.33
CA ASP A 356 -2.86 36.86 -18.52
C ASP A 356 -1.98 35.64 -18.25
N ARG A 357 -0.98 35.44 -19.10
CA ARG A 357 -0.07 34.29 -19.09
C ARG A 357 0.51 34.01 -17.70
N GLY A 358 0.80 35.06 -16.91
CA GLY A 358 1.36 34.91 -15.57
C GLY A 358 0.33 34.37 -14.57
N VAL A 359 -0.90 34.89 -14.58
CA VAL A 359 -1.96 34.46 -13.64
C VAL A 359 -2.46 33.06 -13.97
N LEU A 360 -2.63 32.75 -15.26
CA LEU A 360 -3.10 31.44 -15.72
C LEU A 360 -2.08 30.35 -15.41
N PHE A 361 -0.80 30.67 -15.62
CA PHE A 361 0.27 29.76 -15.25
C PHE A 361 0.36 29.56 -13.74
N GLU A 362 0.25 30.62 -12.92
CA GLU A 362 0.25 30.46 -11.47
C GLU A 362 -0.89 29.54 -10.99
N THR A 363 -2.06 29.65 -11.60
CA THR A 363 -3.23 28.84 -11.23
C THR A 363 -3.10 27.40 -11.73
N PHE A 364 -2.64 27.21 -12.97
CA PHE A 364 -2.36 25.90 -13.54
C PHE A 364 -1.24 25.17 -12.80
N ARG A 365 -0.17 25.87 -12.42
CA ARG A 365 0.91 25.27 -11.63
C ARG A 365 0.42 24.91 -10.23
N TYR A 366 -0.42 25.74 -9.61
CA TYR A 366 -1.00 25.42 -8.31
C TYR A 366 -1.83 24.13 -8.37
N SER A 367 -2.62 23.92 -9.44
CA SER A 367 -3.39 22.67 -9.58
C SER A 367 -2.49 21.45 -9.81
N LEU A 368 -1.37 21.58 -10.53
CA LEU A 368 -0.38 20.52 -10.66
C LEU A 368 0.35 20.24 -9.33
N GLU A 369 0.67 21.27 -8.56
CA GLU A 369 1.26 21.15 -7.21
C GLU A 369 0.32 20.40 -6.27
N GLU A 370 -0.97 20.75 -6.29
CA GLU A 370 -2.03 20.09 -5.52
C GLU A 370 -2.24 18.63 -5.95
N ASN A 371 -2.22 18.36 -7.26
CA ASN A 371 -2.30 17.00 -7.79
C ASN A 371 -1.10 16.16 -7.33
N LEU A 372 0.13 16.69 -7.44
CA LEU A 372 1.34 16.01 -6.98
C LEU A 372 1.28 15.72 -5.48
N TYR A 373 0.84 16.69 -4.67
CA TYR A 373 0.63 16.51 -3.25
C TYR A 373 -0.39 15.39 -2.97
N ARG A 374 -1.55 15.43 -3.63
CA ARG A 374 -2.59 14.40 -3.46
C ARG A 374 -2.06 13.01 -3.77
N VAL A 375 -1.46 12.81 -4.94
CA VAL A 375 -0.97 11.49 -5.36
C VAL A 375 0.15 10.98 -4.45
N VAL A 376 1.10 11.83 -4.05
CA VAL A 376 2.22 11.42 -3.19
C VAL A 376 1.79 11.22 -1.73
N TRP A 377 1.04 12.16 -1.16
CA TRP A 377 0.75 12.19 0.27
C TRP A 377 -0.57 11.53 0.64
N GLU A 378 -1.65 11.87 -0.04
CA GLU A 378 -3.00 11.40 0.28
C GLU A 378 -3.23 9.96 -0.21
N ASP A 379 -2.67 9.62 -1.36
CA ASP A 379 -2.87 8.30 -1.97
C ASP A 379 -1.71 7.36 -1.64
N ALA A 380 -0.51 7.62 -2.19
CA ALA A 380 0.63 6.71 -2.10
C ALA A 380 1.16 6.53 -0.66
N TYR A 381 1.45 7.63 0.07
CA TYR A 381 1.97 7.54 1.43
C TYR A 381 0.97 6.86 2.38
N ARG A 382 -0.33 7.19 2.27
CA ARG A 382 -1.36 6.55 3.10
C ARG A 382 -1.47 5.06 2.85
N GLU A 383 -1.33 4.62 1.60
CA GLU A 383 -1.39 3.20 1.30
C GLU A 383 -0.18 2.44 1.86
N LEU A 384 1.02 3.02 1.78
CA LEU A 384 2.20 2.48 2.48
C LEU A 384 2.01 2.41 4.00
N GLU A 385 1.44 3.45 4.62
CA GLU A 385 1.16 3.50 6.06
C GLU A 385 0.17 2.40 6.48
N LYS A 386 -0.89 2.19 5.70
CA LYS A 386 -1.86 1.10 5.93
C LYS A 386 -1.23 -0.28 5.79
N ASP A 387 -0.35 -0.50 4.81
CA ASP A 387 0.31 -1.80 4.62
C ASP A 387 1.29 -2.10 5.75
N ALA A 388 2.08 -1.10 6.18
CA ALA A 388 2.97 -1.24 7.33
C ALA A 388 2.16 -1.59 8.59
N ALA A 389 1.06 -0.88 8.86
CA ALA A 389 0.17 -1.17 9.98
C ALA A 389 -0.47 -2.58 9.87
N ARG A 390 -0.81 -3.02 8.65
CA ARG A 390 -1.34 -4.37 8.39
C ARG A 390 -0.27 -5.44 8.67
N SER A 391 0.95 -5.22 8.23
CA SER A 391 2.10 -6.10 8.45
C SER A 391 2.44 -6.24 9.94
N GLU A 392 2.44 -5.14 10.69
CA GLU A 392 2.61 -5.15 12.15
C GLU A 392 1.48 -5.93 12.84
N LYS A 393 0.23 -5.66 12.48
CA LYS A 393 -0.93 -6.35 13.04
C LYS A 393 -0.90 -7.85 12.76
N GLN A 394 -0.62 -8.25 11.52
CA GLN A 394 -0.51 -9.65 11.13
C GLN A 394 0.62 -10.35 11.89
N THR A 395 1.78 -9.69 12.03
CA THR A 395 2.91 -10.23 12.79
C THR A 395 2.54 -10.43 14.26
N PHE A 396 1.86 -9.46 14.88
CA PHE A 396 1.38 -9.57 16.25
C PHE A 396 0.35 -10.71 16.43
N GLU A 397 -0.58 -10.85 15.48
CA GLU A 397 -1.55 -11.96 15.49
C GLU A 397 -0.87 -13.33 15.35
N GLY A 398 0.15 -13.44 14.48
CA GLY A 398 0.99 -14.62 14.33
C GLY A 398 1.76 -14.95 15.62
N GLN A 399 2.43 -13.95 16.22
CA GLN A 399 3.13 -14.10 17.50
C GLN A 399 2.20 -14.61 18.61
N ARG A 400 0.98 -14.06 18.70
CA ARG A 400 -0.03 -14.50 19.66
C ARG A 400 -0.58 -15.89 19.38
N CYS A 401 -0.74 -16.26 18.11
CA CYS A 401 -1.14 -17.61 17.72
C CYS A 401 -0.14 -18.63 18.28
N LEU A 402 1.15 -18.40 18.01
CA LEU A 402 2.24 -19.26 18.45
C LEU A 402 2.40 -19.28 19.97
N LEU A 403 2.23 -18.15 20.65
CA LEU A 403 2.22 -18.10 22.12
C LEU A 403 1.07 -18.91 22.72
N ASN A 404 -0.14 -18.77 22.18
CA ASN A 404 -1.30 -19.51 22.69
C ASN A 404 -1.15 -21.02 22.46
N ALA A 405 -0.60 -21.42 21.31
CA ALA A 405 -0.26 -22.82 21.04
C ALA A 405 0.79 -23.34 22.03
N ALA A 406 1.84 -22.56 22.32
CA ALA A 406 2.82 -22.89 23.35
C ALA A 406 2.16 -23.05 24.74
N LEU A 407 1.32 -22.11 25.15
CA LEU A 407 0.64 -22.14 26.45
C LEU A 407 -0.26 -23.37 26.62
N ASP A 408 -0.73 -24.02 25.56
CA ASP A 408 -1.50 -25.25 25.70
C ASP A 408 -0.70 -26.43 26.23
N PHE A 409 0.62 -26.42 26.05
CA PHE A 409 1.54 -27.44 26.55
C PHE A 409 2.22 -27.02 27.85
N PHE A 410 2.46 -25.72 28.00
CA PHE A 410 3.18 -25.14 29.14
C PHE A 410 2.27 -24.48 30.19
N ALA A 411 0.95 -24.63 30.09
CA ALA A 411 0.03 -24.12 31.10
C ALA A 411 -0.98 -25.18 31.55
N HIS A 412 -1.35 -25.12 32.82
CA HIS A 412 -2.52 -25.79 33.36
C HIS A 412 -3.71 -24.83 33.32
N ARG A 413 -4.83 -25.29 32.76
CA ARG A 413 -6.07 -24.51 32.68
C ARG A 413 -7.12 -25.10 33.61
N GLY A 414 -7.73 -24.24 34.44
CA GLY A 414 -8.82 -24.62 35.33
C GLY A 414 -10.16 -24.76 34.60
N LEU A 415 -11.20 -25.13 35.34
CA LEU A 415 -12.59 -25.07 34.87
C LEU A 415 -12.90 -23.61 34.48
N GLY A 416 -13.06 -23.34 33.19
CA GLY A 416 -13.27 -21.97 32.66
C GLY A 416 -12.17 -21.43 31.74
N SER A 417 -11.22 -22.25 31.28
CA SER A 417 -10.17 -21.90 30.30
C SER A 417 -9.08 -20.91 30.74
N GLU A 418 -9.19 -20.38 31.96
CA GLU A 418 -8.15 -19.55 32.58
C GLU A 418 -6.91 -20.38 32.95
N ILE A 419 -5.74 -19.81 32.67
CA ILE A 419 -4.45 -20.40 33.07
C ILE A 419 -4.33 -20.27 34.59
N THR A 420 -4.31 -21.39 35.30
CA THR A 420 -4.15 -21.43 36.76
C THR A 420 -2.68 -21.44 37.15
N GLU A 421 -1.84 -22.16 36.40
CA GLU A 421 -0.41 -22.31 36.68
C GLU A 421 0.38 -22.62 35.39
N LEU A 422 1.63 -22.17 35.29
CA LEU A 422 2.53 -22.61 34.21
C LEU A 422 3.23 -23.92 34.56
N ARG A 423 3.31 -24.83 33.59
CA ARG A 423 3.99 -26.12 33.66
C ARG A 423 5.44 -25.97 33.21
N LEU A 424 6.34 -26.53 34.00
CA LEU A 424 7.76 -26.63 33.65
C LEU A 424 7.95 -27.84 32.72
N HIS A 425 8.58 -27.61 31.56
CA HIS A 425 9.08 -28.72 30.75
C HIS A 425 10.27 -29.37 31.45
N GLN A 426 10.20 -30.68 31.61
CA GLN A 426 11.19 -31.44 32.34
C GLN A 426 12.35 -31.75 31.41
N SER A 427 13.46 -31.03 31.58
CA SER A 427 14.71 -31.35 30.90
C SER A 427 15.61 -32.23 31.79
N GLU A 428 16.54 -32.96 31.17
CA GLU A 428 17.58 -33.70 31.87
C GLU A 428 18.26 -32.84 32.94
N ARG A 429 18.53 -31.59 32.59
CA ARG A 429 19.19 -30.62 33.46
C ARG A 429 18.35 -30.28 34.70
N ILE A 430 17.05 -30.04 34.54
CA ILE A 430 16.13 -29.75 35.64
C ILE A 430 16.06 -30.93 36.62
N ILE A 431 15.91 -32.14 36.09
CA ILE A 431 15.87 -33.38 36.90
C ILE A 431 17.19 -33.58 37.66
N ARG A 432 18.32 -33.31 37.00
CA ARG A 432 19.64 -33.37 37.64
C ARG A 432 19.77 -32.35 38.76
N GLN A 433 19.37 -31.10 38.54
CA GLN A 433 19.41 -30.05 39.57
C GLN A 433 18.52 -30.39 40.78
N LEU A 434 17.33 -30.95 40.54
CA LEU A 434 16.47 -31.45 41.60
C LEU A 434 17.16 -32.57 42.38
N THR A 435 17.71 -33.57 41.67
CA THR A 435 18.39 -34.71 42.30
C THR A 435 19.57 -34.26 43.15
N GLU A 436 20.39 -33.34 42.65
CA GLU A 436 21.51 -32.75 43.37
C GLU A 436 21.04 -31.95 44.60
N SER A 437 20.01 -31.13 44.46
CA SER A 437 19.45 -30.32 45.56
C SER A 437 18.86 -31.20 46.68
N PHE A 438 18.06 -32.21 46.34
CA PHE A 438 17.53 -33.19 47.31
C PHE A 438 18.63 -33.99 48.01
N ALA A 439 19.72 -34.31 47.32
CA ALA A 439 20.85 -35.03 47.91
C ALA A 439 21.66 -34.15 48.89
N ILE A 440 21.94 -32.89 48.52
CA ILE A 440 22.74 -31.95 49.32
C ILE A 440 22.00 -31.55 50.61
N THR A 441 20.68 -31.34 50.51
CA THR A 441 19.84 -30.83 51.61
C THR A 441 19.29 -31.92 52.53
N ALA A 442 19.56 -33.19 52.26
CA ALA A 442 18.99 -34.32 53.00
C ALA A 442 19.42 -34.36 54.49
N PRO A 443 18.47 -34.38 55.44
CA PRO A 443 18.75 -34.56 56.86
C PRO A 443 19.23 -35.98 57.19
N TRP A 444 19.83 -36.18 58.38
CA TRP A 444 20.54 -37.42 58.75
C TRP A 444 19.73 -38.71 58.56
N TYR A 445 18.41 -38.68 58.78
CA TYR A 445 17.51 -39.83 58.63
C TYR A 445 17.18 -40.17 57.17
N ALA A 446 17.29 -39.20 56.26
CA ALA A 446 17.09 -39.39 54.82
C ALA A 446 18.40 -39.70 54.06
N ARG A 447 19.55 -39.49 54.71
CA ARG A 447 20.87 -39.79 54.14
C ARG A 447 21.06 -41.26 53.79
N TRP A 448 20.29 -42.19 54.36
CA TRP A 448 20.34 -43.62 54.01
C TRP A 448 19.73 -43.91 52.63
N GLY A 449 18.55 -43.37 52.31
CA GLY A 449 17.96 -43.42 50.97
C GLY A 449 18.83 -42.73 49.91
N VAL A 450 19.52 -41.65 50.29
CA VAL A 450 20.48 -40.94 49.44
C VAL A 450 21.84 -41.66 49.32
N ARG A 451 22.29 -42.40 50.35
CA ARG A 451 23.52 -43.23 50.30
C ARG A 451 23.36 -44.50 49.45
N LEU A 452 22.15 -45.07 49.37
CA LEU A 452 21.81 -46.10 48.38
C LEU A 452 22.11 -45.60 46.95
N ASN A 453 21.88 -44.31 46.70
CA ASN A 453 22.21 -43.61 45.47
C ASN A 453 23.74 -43.50 45.22
N ALA A 454 24.53 -43.24 46.28
CA ALA A 454 25.99 -43.15 46.18
C ALA A 454 26.69 -44.51 45.99
N LYS A 455 26.15 -45.59 46.58
CA LYS A 455 26.65 -46.95 46.36
C LYS A 455 26.42 -47.44 44.92
N MET A 456 25.36 -46.96 44.26
CA MET A 456 25.11 -47.18 42.82
C MET A 456 26.06 -46.37 41.93
N ARG A 457 26.47 -45.16 42.35
CA ARG A 457 27.39 -44.30 41.59
C ARG A 457 28.84 -44.82 41.52
N ASN A 458 29.27 -45.62 42.50
CA ASN A 458 30.64 -46.15 42.56
C ASN A 458 30.87 -47.41 41.69
N PHE A 459 29.84 -47.94 41.03
CA PHE A 459 29.96 -49.12 40.15
C PHE A 459 30.16 -48.78 38.67
N PHE A 460 30.01 -47.51 38.27
CA PHE A 460 30.15 -47.07 36.87
C PHE A 460 30.86 -45.71 36.80
N GLY A 461 32.16 -45.73 36.47
CA GLY A 461 32.98 -44.54 36.28
C GLY A 461 33.07 -44.11 34.81
N GLY A 462 32.90 -42.82 34.54
CA GLY A 462 33.25 -42.20 33.25
C GLY A 462 32.40 -40.97 32.91
N ALA A 463 33.02 -39.79 32.91
CA ALA A 463 32.41 -38.53 32.48
C ALA A 463 32.11 -38.57 30.97
N GLY A 464 30.83 -38.49 30.59
CA GLY A 464 30.38 -38.35 29.20
C GLY A 464 29.22 -39.24 28.76
N ASN A 465 28.89 -40.32 29.49
CA ASN A 465 27.90 -41.33 29.04
C ASN A 465 26.91 -41.74 30.15
N LEU A 466 26.51 -40.83 31.03
CA LEU A 466 25.88 -41.18 32.31
C LEU A 466 24.38 -41.54 32.23
N LEU A 467 23.64 -41.14 31.18
CA LEU A 467 22.20 -41.46 31.07
C LEU A 467 21.84 -42.76 30.38
N ARG A 468 22.68 -43.27 29.46
CA ARG A 468 22.53 -44.67 29.01
C ARG A 468 22.82 -45.69 30.13
N SER A 469 23.44 -45.24 31.23
CA SER A 469 23.71 -46.05 32.42
C SER A 469 22.80 -45.77 33.62
N LEU A 470 21.86 -44.82 33.53
CA LEU A 470 20.89 -44.55 34.62
C LEU A 470 19.72 -45.55 34.65
N THR A 471 19.63 -46.40 33.64
CA THR A 471 18.86 -47.64 33.57
C THR A 471 19.87 -48.78 33.42
N PRO A 472 20.03 -49.67 34.42
CA PRO A 472 19.02 -50.71 34.62
C PRO A 472 18.90 -51.13 36.09
N THR A 473 17.91 -50.63 36.79
CA THR A 473 17.31 -51.42 37.88
C THR A 473 15.91 -51.78 37.44
N ALA A 474 15.52 -53.04 37.56
CA ALA A 474 14.18 -53.52 37.18
C ALA A 474 13.03 -52.70 37.81
N ILE A 475 13.32 -52.02 38.94
CA ILE A 475 12.41 -51.10 39.60
C ILE A 475 12.27 -49.79 38.81
N ALA A 476 13.38 -49.15 38.40
CA ALA A 476 13.34 -47.91 37.63
C ALA A 476 12.70 -48.11 36.25
N GLU A 477 12.94 -49.23 35.56
CA GLU A 477 12.30 -49.56 34.29
C GLU A 477 10.79 -49.78 34.44
N ARG A 478 10.38 -50.52 35.47
CA ARG A 478 8.96 -50.73 35.76
C ARG A 478 8.25 -49.43 36.13
N THR A 479 8.86 -48.62 36.98
CA THR A 479 8.32 -47.31 37.38
C THR A 479 8.29 -46.34 36.19
N ALA A 480 9.31 -46.34 35.32
CA ALA A 480 9.32 -45.54 34.09
C ALA A 480 8.22 -45.99 33.11
N GLY A 481 7.98 -47.30 32.98
CA GLY A 481 6.86 -47.85 32.19
C GLY A 481 5.49 -47.40 32.72
N ASP A 482 5.26 -47.55 34.03
CA ASP A 482 4.01 -47.11 34.68
C ASP A 482 3.78 -45.60 34.55
N ILE A 483 4.84 -44.79 34.68
CA ILE A 483 4.77 -43.34 34.48
C ILE A 483 4.46 -43.02 33.01
N LYS A 484 5.17 -43.64 32.06
CA LYS A 484 4.95 -43.47 30.61
C LYS A 484 3.50 -43.76 30.22
N ASP A 485 2.91 -44.84 30.75
CA ASP A 485 1.53 -45.19 30.47
C ASP A 485 0.52 -44.19 31.03
N LYS A 486 0.82 -43.57 32.19
CA LYS A 486 -0.01 -42.50 32.76
C LYS A 486 0.08 -41.19 31.95
N PHE A 487 1.25 -40.85 31.42
CA PHE A 487 1.43 -39.71 30.51
C PHE A 487 0.73 -39.95 29.17
N LYS A 488 0.80 -41.17 28.61
CA LYS A 488 0.07 -41.55 27.39
C LYS A 488 -1.43 -41.48 27.56
N ARG A 489 -1.95 -41.89 28.72
CA ARG A 489 -3.38 -41.81 29.08
C ARG A 489 -3.85 -40.40 29.40
N GLY A 490 -2.94 -39.42 29.48
CA GLY A 490 -3.29 -38.03 29.84
C GLY A 490 -3.73 -37.87 31.29
N GLU A 491 -3.43 -38.86 32.16
CA GLU A 491 -3.78 -38.80 33.59
C GLU A 491 -2.91 -37.76 34.34
N TYR A 492 -1.68 -37.51 33.87
CA TYR A 492 -0.76 -36.51 34.40
C TYR A 492 0.08 -35.88 33.27
N GLY A 493 0.26 -34.55 33.28
CA GLY A 493 1.09 -33.82 32.32
C GLY A 493 0.51 -33.73 30.89
N GLY A 494 1.29 -33.13 29.97
CA GLY A 494 0.98 -33.02 28.55
C GLY A 494 2.12 -33.56 27.69
N LEU A 495 1.80 -34.37 26.68
CA LEU A 495 2.78 -34.79 25.67
C LEU A 495 2.73 -33.81 24.49
N LEU A 496 3.85 -33.15 24.23
CA LEU A 496 4.09 -32.32 23.06
C LEU A 496 4.66 -33.23 21.95
N THR A 497 3.83 -33.46 20.93
CA THR A 497 4.23 -34.11 19.67
C THR A 497 4.07 -33.14 18.52
N PRO A 498 4.76 -33.35 17.38
CA PRO A 498 4.60 -32.50 16.20
C PRO A 498 3.13 -32.36 15.77
N GLN A 499 2.39 -33.46 15.73
CA GLN A 499 0.97 -33.45 15.30
C GLN A 499 0.08 -32.68 16.28
N LYS A 500 0.34 -32.79 17.59
CA LYS A 500 -0.41 -32.03 18.60
C LYS A 500 -0.08 -30.55 18.55
N LEU A 501 1.18 -30.19 18.28
CA LEU A 501 1.60 -28.81 18.12
C LEU A 501 0.94 -28.18 16.90
N THR A 502 0.95 -28.86 15.76
CA THR A 502 0.22 -28.44 14.55
C THR A 502 -1.25 -28.22 14.84
N LEU A 503 -1.91 -29.17 15.52
CA LEU A 503 -3.32 -29.05 15.91
C LEU A 503 -3.57 -27.86 16.87
N ALA A 504 -2.64 -27.60 17.79
CA ALA A 504 -2.75 -26.47 18.71
C ALA A 504 -2.61 -25.13 17.97
N ILE A 505 -1.68 -25.03 17.02
CA ILE A 505 -1.52 -23.85 16.16
C ILE A 505 -2.79 -23.62 15.33
N ASP A 506 -3.31 -24.68 14.70
CA ASP A 506 -4.54 -24.61 13.91
C ASP A 506 -5.75 -24.15 14.75
N ARG A 507 -5.91 -24.73 15.95
CA ARG A 507 -6.97 -24.34 16.90
C ARG A 507 -6.94 -22.85 17.26
N HIS A 508 -5.76 -22.25 17.32
CA HIS A 508 -5.60 -20.82 17.60
C HIS A 508 -5.61 -19.94 16.34
N GLY A 509 -6.03 -20.49 15.20
CA GLY A 509 -6.17 -19.80 13.93
C GLY A 509 -4.89 -19.76 13.11
N GLY A 510 -4.08 -20.83 13.12
CA GLY A 510 -2.86 -20.93 12.30
C GLY A 510 -3.11 -20.58 10.84
N ALA A 511 -4.18 -21.14 10.24
CA ALA A 511 -4.56 -20.86 8.85
C ALA A 511 -4.80 -19.37 8.54
N THR A 512 -5.39 -18.62 9.47
CA THR A 512 -5.74 -17.20 9.25
C THR A 512 -4.63 -16.25 9.67
N LYS A 513 -3.86 -16.61 10.72
CA LYS A 513 -2.83 -15.76 11.33
C LYS A 513 -1.43 -16.00 10.77
N LEU A 514 -1.24 -17.08 10.02
CA LEU A 514 0.00 -17.41 9.30
C LEU A 514 -0.30 -17.57 7.80
N PRO A 515 -0.73 -16.50 7.11
CA PRO A 515 -1.22 -16.57 5.73
C PRO A 515 -0.14 -16.94 4.70
N HIS A 516 1.13 -16.87 5.10
CA HIS A 516 2.28 -17.29 4.29
C HIS A 516 2.54 -18.81 4.34
N TRP A 517 1.83 -19.54 5.21
CA TRP A 517 1.82 -21.00 5.25
C TRP A 517 0.59 -21.56 4.52
N PRO A 518 0.65 -22.81 4.02
CA PRO A 518 -0.51 -23.46 3.42
C PRO A 518 -1.64 -23.61 4.44
N ASP A 519 -2.87 -23.27 4.01
CA ASP A 519 -4.07 -23.38 4.82
C ASP A 519 -4.36 -24.84 5.18
N LEU A 520 -4.35 -25.17 6.47
CA LEU A 520 -4.64 -26.51 7.03
C LEU A 520 -6.13 -26.88 6.98
N SER A 521 -7.01 -25.89 6.85
CA SER A 521 -8.46 -26.02 6.94
C SER A 521 -9.17 -26.08 5.58
N SER A 522 -8.43 -25.82 4.49
CA SER A 522 -8.97 -25.86 3.13
C SER A 522 -9.32 -27.30 2.69
N PRO A 523 -10.45 -27.52 2.00
CA PRO A 523 -10.77 -28.83 1.42
C PRO A 523 -9.76 -29.31 0.36
N SER A 524 -8.85 -28.44 -0.11
CA SER A 524 -7.78 -28.76 -1.06
C SER A 524 -6.43 -29.08 -0.41
N VAL A 525 -6.36 -29.28 0.91
CA VAL A 525 -5.10 -29.59 1.62
C VAL A 525 -4.46 -30.87 1.05
N THR A 526 -3.29 -30.73 0.43
CA THR A 526 -2.46 -31.85 0.00
C THR A 526 -1.83 -32.56 1.21
N ALA A 527 -1.54 -33.86 1.08
CA ALA A 527 -0.81 -34.60 2.11
C ALA A 527 0.55 -33.93 2.43
N GLU A 528 1.21 -33.40 1.40
CA GLU A 528 2.47 -32.64 1.48
C GLU A 528 2.36 -31.40 2.37
N SER A 529 1.25 -30.65 2.32
CA SER A 529 1.05 -29.48 3.18
C SER A 529 1.00 -29.86 4.66
N LYS A 530 0.32 -30.96 5.00
CA LYS A 530 0.25 -31.47 6.39
C LYS A 530 1.60 -31.99 6.86
N GLU A 531 2.35 -32.65 5.97
CA GLU A 531 3.70 -33.13 6.25
C GLU A 531 4.64 -31.97 6.55
N MET A 532 4.62 -30.91 5.74
CA MET A 532 5.43 -29.71 5.96
C MET A 532 5.17 -29.04 7.31
N TRP A 533 3.91 -28.94 7.74
CA TRP A 533 3.57 -28.43 9.07
C TRP A 533 4.10 -29.32 10.20
N ASN A 534 4.02 -30.64 10.03
CA ASN A 534 4.53 -31.58 11.04
C ASN A 534 6.06 -31.59 11.09
N ASP A 535 6.74 -31.50 9.96
CA ASP A 535 8.20 -31.43 9.89
C ASP A 535 8.73 -30.14 10.54
N ALA A 536 8.05 -29.01 10.29
CA ALA A 536 8.36 -27.75 10.95
C ALA A 536 8.11 -27.81 12.46
N ALA A 537 6.99 -28.41 12.88
CA ALA A 537 6.69 -28.63 14.29
C ALA A 537 7.75 -29.54 14.96
N GLU A 538 8.18 -30.60 14.29
CA GLU A 538 9.26 -31.48 14.77
C GLU A 538 10.59 -30.75 14.88
N ALA A 539 10.98 -29.99 13.84
CA ALA A 539 12.20 -29.19 13.86
C ALA A 539 12.20 -28.15 14.99
N ALA A 540 11.06 -27.52 15.28
CA ALA A 540 10.89 -26.61 16.40
C ALA A 540 11.07 -27.33 17.75
N ILE A 541 10.42 -28.48 17.94
CA ILE A 541 10.52 -29.30 19.16
C ILE A 541 11.98 -29.73 19.41
N LEU A 542 12.63 -30.31 18.41
CA LEU A 542 14.02 -30.77 18.49
C LEU A 542 15.00 -29.62 18.79
N ARG A 543 14.76 -28.45 18.16
CA ARG A 543 15.59 -27.27 18.42
C ARG A 543 15.42 -26.78 19.85
N PHE A 544 14.18 -26.70 20.33
CA PHE A 544 13.92 -26.29 21.70
C PHE A 544 14.59 -27.23 22.70
N GLU A 545 14.51 -28.54 22.50
CA GLU A 545 15.18 -29.52 23.36
C GLU A 545 16.70 -29.33 23.38
N ARG A 546 17.32 -29.11 22.22
CA ARG A 546 18.77 -28.94 22.11
C ARG A 546 19.26 -27.62 22.72
N ASP A 547 18.51 -26.54 22.53
CA ASP A 547 18.96 -25.18 22.81
C ASP A 547 18.34 -24.57 24.10
N ASP A 548 17.39 -25.25 24.77
CA ASP A 548 16.84 -24.81 26.06
C ASP A 548 17.86 -24.98 27.20
N PHE A 549 18.51 -23.87 27.58
CA PHE A 549 19.43 -23.81 28.71
C PHE A 549 18.78 -23.36 30.02
N THR A 550 17.44 -23.39 30.12
CA THR A 550 16.75 -23.01 31.34
C THR A 550 17.23 -23.85 32.53
N SER A 551 17.45 -23.19 33.66
CA SER A 551 17.91 -23.82 34.89
C SER A 551 17.20 -23.20 36.09
N LEU A 552 16.99 -24.01 37.12
CA LEU A 552 16.43 -23.57 38.39
C LEU A 552 17.51 -22.79 39.16
N ASP A 553 17.11 -21.75 39.89
CA ASP A 553 18.02 -21.03 40.79
C ASP A 553 18.49 -21.99 41.91
N PRO A 554 19.77 -22.37 41.94
CA PRO A 554 20.26 -23.41 42.86
C PRO A 554 20.05 -23.03 44.33
N ARG A 555 20.22 -21.75 44.68
CA ARG A 555 20.12 -21.30 46.07
C ARG A 555 18.68 -21.33 46.56
N ARG A 556 17.74 -20.89 45.71
CA ARG A 556 16.31 -20.91 46.04
C ARG A 556 15.76 -22.34 46.03
N LEU A 557 16.24 -23.18 45.12
CA LEU A 557 15.90 -24.60 45.07
C LEU A 557 16.37 -25.31 46.35
N ASP A 558 17.63 -25.14 46.75
CA ASP A 558 18.16 -25.74 47.97
C ASP A 558 17.42 -25.30 49.23
N GLU A 559 17.06 -24.01 49.31
CA GLU A 559 16.28 -23.50 50.43
C GLU A 559 14.86 -24.09 50.44
N ALA A 560 14.21 -24.18 49.28
CA ALA A 560 12.89 -24.77 49.15
C ALA A 560 12.89 -26.26 49.54
N VAL A 561 13.87 -27.03 49.10
CA VAL A 561 13.99 -28.46 49.42
C VAL A 561 14.36 -28.68 50.89
N ARG A 562 15.23 -27.85 51.48
CA ARG A 562 15.53 -27.87 52.92
C ARG A 562 14.27 -27.67 53.76
N GLN A 563 13.47 -26.66 53.43
CA GLN A 563 12.20 -26.39 54.11
C GLN A 563 11.18 -27.53 53.96
N MET A 564 11.21 -28.27 52.84
CA MET A 564 10.37 -29.47 52.68
C MET A 564 10.81 -30.62 53.60
N TRP A 565 12.12 -30.83 53.76
CA TRP A 565 12.65 -31.87 54.64
C TRP A 565 12.29 -31.64 56.12
N GLU A 566 12.28 -30.39 56.57
CA GLU A 566 11.97 -30.02 57.95
C GLU A 566 10.52 -30.33 58.34
N GLU A 567 9.59 -30.16 57.39
CA GLU A 567 8.14 -30.29 57.60
C GLU A 567 7.59 -31.71 57.43
N VAL A 568 8.44 -32.68 57.11
CA VAL A 568 8.02 -34.09 57.04
C VAL A 568 7.45 -34.52 58.40
N PRO A 569 6.19 -35.00 58.48
CA PRO A 569 5.58 -35.42 59.74
C PRO A 569 6.42 -36.46 60.46
N ARG A 570 6.60 -36.32 61.77
CA ARG A 570 7.49 -37.20 62.58
C ARG A 570 7.21 -38.69 62.36
N GLY A 571 5.94 -39.09 62.25
CA GLY A 571 5.54 -40.48 61.98
C GLY A 571 5.80 -40.99 60.56
N LYS A 572 6.13 -40.11 59.60
CA LYS A 572 6.44 -40.46 58.20
C LYS A 572 7.92 -40.30 57.85
N LYS A 573 8.76 -39.74 58.74
CA LYS A 573 10.19 -39.48 58.49
C LYS A 573 11.00 -40.71 58.09
N LEU A 574 10.68 -41.87 58.69
CA LEU A 574 11.39 -43.12 58.39
C LEU A 574 11.04 -43.64 56.98
N LEU A 575 9.75 -43.67 56.64
CA LEU A 575 9.26 -44.09 55.33
C LEU A 575 9.78 -43.17 54.21
N VAL A 576 9.68 -41.86 54.43
CA VAL A 576 10.13 -40.83 53.48
C VAL A 576 11.66 -40.84 53.34
N GLY A 577 12.39 -41.03 54.44
CA GLY A 577 13.87 -41.11 54.43
C GLY A 577 14.44 -42.38 53.79
N LEU A 578 13.64 -43.44 53.69
CA LEU A 578 13.97 -44.68 52.97
C LEU A 578 13.58 -44.67 51.49
N THR A 579 12.85 -43.64 51.03
CA THR A 579 12.45 -43.54 49.63
C THR A 579 13.67 -43.26 48.76
N PRO A 580 13.94 -44.05 47.71
CA PRO A 580 15.07 -43.82 46.81
C PRO A 580 14.75 -42.69 45.82
N LEU A 581 14.63 -41.46 46.32
CA LEU A 581 14.27 -40.27 45.53
C LEU A 581 15.14 -40.11 44.27
N GLY A 582 16.42 -40.45 44.36
CA GLY A 582 17.31 -40.44 43.21
C GLY A 582 16.97 -41.46 42.13
N ALA A 583 16.52 -42.67 42.48
CA ALA A 583 16.07 -43.67 41.52
C ALA A 583 14.72 -43.27 40.88
N LEU A 584 13.86 -42.59 41.65
CA LEU A 584 12.59 -42.05 41.16
C LEU A 584 12.79 -40.85 40.20
N LEU A 585 13.66 -39.91 40.57
CA LEU A 585 14.05 -38.79 39.71
C LEU A 585 14.79 -39.30 38.47
N ALA A 586 15.66 -40.30 38.61
CA ALA A 586 16.28 -40.98 37.48
C ALA A 586 15.25 -41.69 36.58
N ALA A 587 14.20 -42.28 37.15
CA ALA A 587 13.10 -42.87 36.37
C ALA A 587 12.34 -41.80 35.55
N PHE A 588 12.15 -40.58 36.08
CA PHE A 588 11.62 -39.46 35.30
C PHE A 588 12.56 -39.07 34.15
N GLY A 589 13.88 -39.04 34.40
CA GLY A 589 14.87 -38.83 33.34
C GLY A 589 14.88 -39.94 32.28
N GLY A 590 14.62 -41.19 32.70
CA GLY A 590 14.44 -42.34 31.82
C GLY A 590 13.21 -42.20 30.91
N VAL A 591 12.09 -41.68 31.44
CA VAL A 591 10.88 -41.42 30.64
C VAL A 591 11.13 -40.41 29.52
N LEU A 592 12.03 -39.44 29.73
CA LEU A 592 12.43 -38.46 28.72
C LEU A 592 13.38 -39.02 27.66
N THR A 593 14.07 -40.14 27.93
CA THR A 593 15.14 -40.67 27.05
C THR A 593 14.78 -41.97 26.32
N LEU A 594 13.58 -42.52 26.55
CA LEU A 594 13.16 -43.75 25.87
C LEU A 594 12.71 -43.45 24.43
N PRO A 595 13.39 -44.03 23.40
CA PRO A 595 12.92 -43.93 22.04
C PRO A 595 11.53 -44.60 21.95
N VAL A 596 10.60 -43.95 21.26
CA VAL A 596 9.30 -44.55 20.95
C VAL A 596 9.39 -45.14 19.54
N ASP A 597 8.93 -46.38 19.40
CA ASP A 597 8.73 -47.03 18.11
C ASP A 597 8.01 -46.05 17.18
N PHE A 598 8.56 -45.82 15.98
CA PHE A 598 8.16 -44.82 14.97
C PHE A 598 8.79 -43.41 15.05
N GLY A 599 10.00 -43.25 15.60
CA GLY A 599 10.90 -42.13 15.22
C GLY A 599 10.46 -40.71 15.57
N SER A 600 9.34 -40.53 16.27
CA SER A 600 8.82 -39.20 16.64
C SER A 600 9.35 -38.72 17.98
N THR A 601 9.83 -37.49 18.00
CA THR A 601 10.35 -36.82 19.20
C THR A 601 9.20 -36.47 20.14
N LEU A 602 9.28 -36.90 21.41
CA LEU A 602 8.25 -36.69 22.42
C LEU A 602 8.79 -35.83 23.56
N ILE A 603 8.14 -34.70 23.80
CA ILE A 603 8.40 -33.85 24.95
C ILE A 603 7.31 -34.07 26.00
N ALA A 604 7.69 -34.41 27.24
CA ALA A 604 6.77 -34.51 28.37
C ALA A 604 6.82 -33.24 29.24
N SER A 605 5.70 -32.53 29.35
CA SER A 605 5.54 -31.42 30.30
C SER A 605 4.74 -31.89 31.52
N ALA A 606 5.25 -31.63 32.71
CA ALA A 606 4.55 -31.89 33.98
C ALA A 606 5.08 -30.96 35.06
N SER A 607 4.21 -30.54 35.98
CA SER A 607 4.69 -29.86 37.20
C SER A 607 5.46 -30.83 38.08
N MET A 608 6.34 -30.33 38.97
CA MET A 608 7.06 -31.25 39.88
C MET A 608 6.11 -31.94 40.85
N SER A 609 4.99 -31.30 41.22
CA SER A 609 3.94 -31.93 42.02
C SER A 609 3.27 -33.09 41.26
N GLU A 610 2.96 -32.94 39.98
CA GLU A 610 2.44 -34.01 39.12
C GLU A 610 3.46 -35.17 39.01
N LEU A 611 4.76 -34.87 38.85
CA LEU A 611 5.81 -35.91 38.85
C LEU A 611 5.86 -36.67 40.17
N PHE A 612 5.86 -35.98 41.31
CA PHE A 612 5.85 -36.64 42.62
C PHE A 612 4.60 -37.52 42.80
N ILE A 613 3.42 -37.08 42.37
CA ILE A 613 2.20 -37.91 42.40
C ILE A 613 2.36 -39.14 41.51
N ALA A 614 2.85 -38.97 40.28
CA ALA A 614 3.06 -40.07 39.34
C ALA A 614 4.01 -41.13 39.90
N GLY A 615 5.04 -40.70 40.64
CA GLY A 615 5.99 -41.54 41.37
C GLY A 615 5.51 -42.07 42.73
N GLY A 616 4.26 -41.85 43.13
CA GLY A 616 3.69 -42.32 44.40
C GLY A 616 4.04 -41.48 45.63
N LEU A 617 4.63 -40.31 45.43
CA LEU A 617 5.08 -39.38 46.46
C LEU A 617 4.07 -38.26 46.74
N THR A 618 2.81 -38.63 47.00
CA THR A 618 1.72 -37.68 47.25
C THR A 618 2.02 -36.70 48.40
N THR A 619 2.80 -37.13 49.41
CA THR A 619 3.21 -36.24 50.53
C THR A 619 4.21 -35.17 50.09
N PHE A 620 5.14 -35.48 49.19
CA PHE A 620 6.04 -34.46 48.64
C PHE A 620 5.32 -33.55 47.65
N ALA A 621 4.39 -34.11 46.87
CA ALA A 621 3.59 -33.33 45.93
C ALA A 621 2.73 -32.26 46.64
N THR A 622 2.08 -32.60 47.75
CA THR A 622 1.26 -31.64 48.51
C THR A 622 2.12 -30.56 49.16
N MET A 623 3.28 -30.90 49.69
CA MET A 623 4.23 -29.93 50.25
C MET A 623 4.80 -29.00 49.18
N TRP A 624 5.16 -29.57 48.02
CA TRP A 624 5.70 -28.83 46.89
C TRP A 624 4.67 -27.85 46.33
N ALA A 625 3.43 -28.30 46.14
CA ALA A 625 2.32 -27.48 45.66
C ALA A 625 1.84 -26.45 46.70
N GLY A 626 2.05 -26.67 48.00
CA GLY A 626 1.53 -25.78 49.06
C GLY A 626 2.37 -24.52 49.33
N LYS A 627 3.63 -24.46 48.88
CA LYS A 627 4.58 -23.41 49.28
C LYS A 627 4.81 -22.34 48.21
N GLN A 628 4.94 -21.09 48.67
CA GLN A 628 5.14 -19.93 47.81
C GLN A 628 6.54 -19.90 47.17
N ASN A 629 7.58 -20.37 47.88
CA ASN A 629 8.96 -20.38 47.39
C ASN A 629 9.21 -21.42 46.29
N THR A 630 8.71 -22.65 46.45
CA THR A 630 8.79 -23.71 45.43
C THR A 630 8.08 -23.29 44.15
N ARG A 631 6.85 -22.79 44.27
CA ARG A 631 6.07 -22.24 43.16
C ARG A 631 6.81 -21.11 42.45
N ASN A 632 7.43 -20.18 43.18
CA ASN A 632 8.15 -19.06 42.55
C ASN A 632 9.33 -19.50 41.68
N VAL A 633 10.11 -20.49 42.14
CA VAL A 633 11.27 -21.01 41.37
C VAL A 633 10.80 -21.72 40.10
N GLU A 634 9.76 -22.55 40.22
CA GLU A 634 9.17 -23.23 39.06
C GLU A 634 8.56 -22.24 38.07
N GLN A 635 7.76 -21.29 38.55
CA GLN A 635 7.12 -20.29 37.71
C GLN A 635 8.14 -19.43 36.96
N GLN A 636 9.28 -19.11 37.58
CA GLN A 636 10.33 -18.35 36.91
C GLN A 636 10.95 -19.14 35.74
N ALA A 637 11.26 -20.42 35.95
CA ALA A 637 11.81 -21.28 34.91
C ALA A 637 10.77 -21.60 33.82
N ALA A 638 9.52 -21.85 34.19
CA ALA A 638 8.43 -22.11 33.25
C ALA A 638 8.15 -20.89 32.33
N ARG A 639 8.19 -19.66 32.88
CA ARG A 639 8.07 -18.44 32.06
C ARG A 639 9.20 -18.31 31.04
N GLN A 640 10.43 -18.65 31.44
CA GLN A 640 11.58 -18.64 30.54
C GLN A 640 11.41 -19.65 29.41
N GLN A 641 11.01 -20.88 29.73
CA GLN A 641 10.74 -21.92 28.73
C GLN A 641 9.62 -21.55 27.76
N VAL A 642 8.54 -20.93 28.23
CA VAL A 642 7.47 -20.42 27.34
C VAL A 642 8.00 -19.37 26.38
N ALA A 643 8.79 -18.41 26.87
CA ALA A 643 9.38 -17.36 26.04
C ALA A 643 10.37 -17.94 25.01
N ASP A 644 11.23 -18.87 25.44
CA ASP A 644 12.19 -19.53 24.57
C ASP A 644 11.52 -20.41 23.52
N PHE A 645 10.46 -21.15 23.91
CA PHE A 645 9.70 -21.95 22.97
C PHE A 645 8.93 -21.09 21.97
N GLN A 646 8.29 -19.99 22.41
CA GLN A 646 7.67 -19.02 21.49
C GLN A 646 8.70 -18.48 20.48
N ALA A 647 9.90 -18.14 20.93
CA ALA A 647 10.96 -17.66 20.04
C ALA A 647 11.41 -18.71 19.02
N VAL A 648 11.47 -19.98 19.39
CA VAL A 648 11.71 -21.09 18.46
C VAL A 648 10.59 -21.20 17.44
N LEU A 649 9.33 -21.14 17.88
CA LEU A 649 8.19 -21.20 16.99
C LEU A 649 8.19 -20.04 16.00
N CYS A 650 8.45 -18.81 16.47
CA CYS A 650 8.58 -17.62 15.62
C CYS A 650 9.65 -17.83 14.52
N ASP A 651 10.85 -18.26 14.90
CA ASP A 651 11.91 -18.53 13.92
C ASP A 651 11.53 -19.62 12.91
N THR A 652 10.96 -20.72 13.39
CA THR A 652 10.64 -21.87 12.54
C THR A 652 9.50 -21.56 11.58
N PHE A 653 8.41 -20.95 12.08
CA PHE A 653 7.23 -20.60 11.28
C PHE A 653 7.37 -19.26 10.54
N GLY A 654 8.54 -18.61 10.60
CA GLY A 654 8.83 -17.44 9.80
C GLY A 654 8.07 -16.20 10.26
N VAL A 655 8.02 -15.94 11.56
CA VAL A 655 7.40 -14.76 12.17
C VAL A 655 8.47 -14.01 12.96
N ALA A 656 8.51 -12.68 12.86
CA ALA A 656 9.43 -11.88 13.65
C ALA A 656 9.26 -12.16 15.16
N ARG A 657 10.37 -12.23 15.90
CA ARG A 657 10.33 -12.45 17.35
C ARG A 657 9.70 -11.25 18.07
N VAL A 658 9.17 -11.50 19.26
CA VAL A 658 8.64 -10.45 20.13
C VAL A 658 9.78 -9.59 20.68
N GLU A 659 9.81 -8.29 20.32
CA GLU A 659 10.79 -7.32 20.84
C GLU A 659 10.47 -6.93 22.30
N VAL A 660 9.19 -6.75 22.61
CA VAL A 660 8.71 -6.31 23.93
C VAL A 660 8.03 -7.49 24.63
N PRO A 661 8.56 -8.01 25.75
CA PRO A 661 8.02 -9.23 26.35
C PRO A 661 6.55 -9.10 26.71
N GLU A 662 5.74 -10.05 26.24
CA GLU A 662 4.30 -10.08 26.45
C GLU A 662 3.92 -10.32 27.92
N THR A 663 2.71 -9.87 28.29
CA THR A 663 2.12 -10.12 29.60
C THR A 663 0.96 -11.10 29.45
N ILE A 664 1.02 -12.19 30.23
CA ILE A 664 -0.01 -13.23 30.27
C ILE A 664 -0.73 -13.23 31.62
N LYS A 665 -1.96 -13.72 31.69
CA LYS A 665 -2.69 -13.89 32.96
C LYS A 665 -2.50 -15.32 33.49
N VAL A 666 -1.99 -15.45 34.71
CA VAL A 666 -1.78 -16.72 35.41
C VAL A 666 -2.41 -16.62 36.80
N GLY A 667 -3.42 -17.44 37.10
CA GLY A 667 -4.13 -17.45 38.37
C GLY A 667 -4.78 -16.09 38.71
N GLY A 668 -5.27 -15.37 37.70
CA GLY A 668 -5.82 -14.02 37.85
C GLY A 668 -4.77 -12.89 37.95
N VAL A 669 -3.47 -13.21 37.99
CA VAL A 669 -2.37 -12.24 38.10
C VAL A 669 -1.73 -12.01 36.73
N SER A 670 -1.46 -10.74 36.40
CA SER A 670 -0.73 -10.39 35.18
C SER A 670 0.77 -10.60 35.37
N VAL A 671 1.36 -11.42 34.51
CA VAL A 671 2.74 -11.88 34.58
C VAL A 671 3.46 -11.54 33.28
N LYS A 672 4.55 -10.79 33.36
CA LYS A 672 5.40 -10.49 32.20
C LYS A 672 6.33 -11.68 31.91
N LEU A 673 6.37 -12.12 30.66
CA LEU A 673 7.35 -13.10 30.19
C LEU A 673 8.75 -12.47 30.14
N PRO A 674 9.83 -13.25 30.35
CA PRO A 674 11.19 -12.75 30.17
C PRO A 674 11.55 -12.63 28.68
N ILE A 675 12.66 -11.96 28.39
CA ILE A 675 13.25 -11.97 27.05
C ILE A 675 13.78 -13.39 26.77
N PRO A 676 13.52 -13.96 25.57
CA PRO A 676 14.08 -15.24 25.18
C PRO A 676 15.61 -15.23 25.22
N LYS A 677 16.21 -16.27 25.78
CA LYS A 677 17.67 -16.51 25.83
C LYS A 677 18.16 -17.34 24.65
N ILE A 678 17.27 -18.00 23.94
CA ILE A 678 17.64 -18.84 22.80
C ILE A 678 18.15 -17.99 21.62
N ALA A 679 19.26 -18.39 20.99
CA ALA A 679 19.83 -17.69 19.85
C ALA A 679 18.85 -17.61 18.66
N ALA A 680 18.85 -16.49 17.93
CA ALA A 680 18.03 -16.28 16.73
C ALA A 680 18.54 -17.11 15.55
N ARG A 681 17.60 -17.63 14.75
CA ARG A 681 17.89 -18.31 13.48
C ARG A 681 16.90 -17.85 12.41
N ALA A 682 17.39 -17.73 11.18
CA ALA A 682 16.52 -17.52 10.03
C ALA A 682 15.58 -18.72 9.85
N SER A 683 14.37 -18.45 9.36
CA SER A 683 13.45 -19.52 8.94
C SER A 683 13.97 -20.19 7.68
N ASN A 684 13.76 -21.50 7.57
CA ASN A 684 14.01 -22.26 6.35
C ASN A 684 12.79 -22.26 5.41
N HIS A 685 11.67 -21.69 5.84
CA HIS A 685 10.40 -21.66 5.11
C HIS A 685 10.01 -20.23 4.74
N ALA A 686 8.85 -20.09 4.10
CA ALA A 686 8.25 -18.78 3.84
C ALA A 686 8.13 -17.98 5.15
N THR A 687 8.28 -16.66 5.04
CA THR A 687 8.28 -15.74 6.18
C THR A 687 7.20 -14.69 6.02
N LEU A 688 6.55 -14.33 7.12
CA LEU A 688 5.66 -13.17 7.21
C LEU A 688 6.50 -11.89 7.27
N PRO A 689 6.52 -11.06 6.21
CA PRO A 689 7.36 -9.88 6.19
C PRO A 689 6.86 -8.86 7.22
N LEU A 690 7.79 -8.32 8.01
CA LEU A 690 7.54 -7.20 8.92
C LEU A 690 8.27 -5.96 8.38
N HIS A 691 7.52 -4.90 8.15
CA HIS A 691 8.08 -3.62 7.73
C HIS A 691 7.36 -2.46 8.42
N ARG A 692 8.08 -1.35 8.62
CA ARG A 692 7.63 -0.16 9.34
C ARG A 692 7.85 1.08 8.50
N MET A 693 6.95 2.05 8.62
CA MET A 693 7.18 3.39 8.07
C MET A 693 8.17 4.15 8.93
N ARG A 694 9.11 4.87 8.30
CA ARG A 694 10.09 5.68 9.01
C ARG A 694 9.56 7.09 9.27
N ASP A 695 9.50 7.49 10.54
CA ASP A 695 9.08 8.85 10.94
C ASP A 695 9.96 9.95 10.34
N ASP A 696 11.25 9.68 10.16
CA ASP A 696 12.19 10.63 9.56
C ASP A 696 11.90 10.90 8.09
N PHE A 697 11.46 9.87 7.34
CA PHE A 697 10.97 10.05 5.98
C PHE A 697 9.70 10.90 5.97
N ARG A 698 8.73 10.63 6.86
CA ARG A 698 7.50 11.43 6.97
C ARG A 698 7.79 12.91 7.20
N LYS A 699 8.75 13.22 8.10
CA LYS A 699 9.18 14.60 8.36
C LYS A 699 9.82 15.23 7.12
N SER A 700 10.76 14.51 6.50
CA SER A 700 11.45 14.96 5.29
C SER A 700 10.48 15.21 4.13
N LEU A 701 9.52 14.32 3.94
CA LEU A 701 8.48 14.43 2.91
C LEU A 701 7.60 15.66 3.17
N ARG A 702 7.18 15.89 4.42
CA ARG A 702 6.40 17.08 4.80
C ARG A 702 7.14 18.39 4.53
N ASP A 703 8.45 18.41 4.67
CA ASP A 703 9.25 19.61 4.39
C ASP A 703 9.31 19.98 2.91
N HIS A 704 9.08 19.02 2.01
CA HIS A 704 8.97 19.26 0.57
C HIS A 704 7.59 19.82 0.15
N PHE A 705 6.60 19.84 1.05
CA PHE A 705 5.25 20.40 0.80
C PHE A 705 4.95 21.61 1.71
N PRO A 706 5.63 22.76 1.52
CA PRO A 706 5.58 23.90 2.45
C PRO A 706 4.23 24.62 2.49
N ASN A 707 3.48 24.62 1.38
CA ASN A 707 2.22 25.37 1.25
C ASN A 707 1.01 24.71 1.94
N GLN A 708 1.14 23.44 2.33
CA GLN A 708 0.12 22.64 3.00
C GLN A 708 0.34 22.57 4.53
N LYS A 709 1.27 23.36 5.09
CA LYS A 709 1.53 23.48 6.54
C LYS A 709 0.49 24.34 7.29
N ARG A 710 -0.59 24.79 6.63
CA ARG A 710 -1.61 25.67 7.21
C ARG A 710 -2.89 24.92 7.59
#